data_AF-A0A1H7P3B1-F1
#
_entry.id   AF-A0A1H7P3B1-F1
#
_cell.length_a   1.000
_cell.length_b   1.000
_cell.length_c   1.000
_cell.angle_alpha   90.00
_cell.angle_beta   90.00
_cell.angle_gamma   90.00
#
_symmetry.space_group_name_H-M   'P 1'
#
loop_
_entity.id
_entity.type
_entity.pdbx_description
1 polymer ?
#
loop_
_entity_poly.entity_id
_entity_poly.type
_entity_poly.pdbx_seq_one_letter_code
_entity_poly.pdbx_strand_id
1 'polypeptide(L)'
;MFQPSSRPFAEIARDLYLPESFQEPPPQVVVPQAPSEWVSYRPEQAGKVVTFAIFKDTPAFGQITQQIEDRIAECKAFSAEHFRQEDRETIEAGFDAYLRNLKSSGEFRYFDDLQLQLLYGWGKEHLDNFCLLLRCPDIDLHQRKKALLELAYGVDRCRGAGAVFMEAFNALQQSGETLRSLYGQTLKDLFDDSMRRFVVKILSDKDDRYGADMEVHIVNQFRMELGLPGADRRDIFMASGVVTPERVSECAQRLLAECRPVVVAKVLALQYRSQLSTLAAEELRSDQPGSPSVAIDPGDSDHMDALMRAHGRLRPTFEGIDLHSLVYENAETGEFNWRGDDALVVRDLLTELAHQGLICSPKEGVVASGATADSRWTLCHLDQQVLYVQERLTTSGLEAAVGLSHLRFHHVHGLMQKCPIDTLRRAAVDAILQSESATALAQIPAKWLETEEQCERFLLRIGPAAAISWAQRQENIRLSEIKCLLPAATTGGHAELVRLLMRRMANARPLVTLFTGGPHVFHKAVASGSIETARAWAELIRASADTISPKDFNRFRNIFPEQYLVGRDDVKPASKWLMRADPEMLDLFLRLVLDLAVRNVLSNDFVVGSLLGPVQQAMVEGRAQSLQVLAAFQVEAARYGWLKPGVLPRLLDGGGGTIGCRGAMLAEQMDIVRWFHKKVFALADDRLLTPEQACTLLLGMEPDHQPLGHAIIISHKADALAAYLDAIKEAASRRWISPRECFDILGVPGRHEKSNTLLMLDASKTLAPVWSRALVKLHEAGLITPAMVVDLLTEPATAQGDGSDMAFLPMLASFDLTWEDLPLLPLGERLDNWGGIVIGLAQAHMLRHEHLLELLAGRHEGEAALQLAMKQRRPMPVIEELLSLWLRVHQAGLINDDDLVDLLEGRSEDGRSAAFSVADAETVELVLDALNEYVSQRRLPEAVFKRLSVHQGLRD
;
A
#
# COMPACT_ATOMS: atom_id res chain seq x y z
N MET A 1 14.97 22.78 -35.53
CA MET A 1 14.57 23.89 -34.62
C MET A 1 13.06 23.97 -34.70
N PHE A 2 12.36 23.79 -33.57
CA PHE A 2 10.90 23.84 -33.50
C PHE A 2 10.40 25.25 -33.85
N GLN A 3 9.38 25.35 -34.71
CA GLN A 3 8.70 26.60 -35.05
C GLN A 3 7.26 26.52 -34.55
N PRO A 4 6.83 27.37 -33.59
CA PRO A 4 5.46 27.40 -33.11
C PRO A 4 4.48 27.69 -34.24
N SER A 5 3.36 26.99 -34.25
CA SER A 5 2.23 27.20 -35.16
C SER A 5 1.30 28.33 -34.69
N SER A 6 1.44 28.78 -33.44
CA SER A 6 0.59 29.79 -32.81
C SER A 6 1.40 30.97 -32.24
N ARG A 7 0.70 32.04 -31.82
CA ARG A 7 1.35 33.14 -31.11
C ARG A 7 1.72 32.71 -29.68
N PRO A 8 2.87 33.15 -29.14
CA PRO A 8 3.22 32.89 -27.75
C PRO A 8 2.12 33.38 -26.78
N PHE A 9 1.90 32.63 -25.70
CA PHE A 9 0.89 32.95 -24.69
C PHE A 9 1.12 34.33 -24.06
N ALA A 10 2.37 34.75 -23.89
CA ALA A 10 2.72 36.08 -23.40
C ALA A 10 2.12 37.21 -24.27
N GLU A 11 2.03 37.03 -25.59
CA GLU A 11 1.39 38.01 -26.48
C GLU A 11 -0.14 37.97 -26.38
N ILE A 12 -0.69 36.75 -26.23
CA ILE A 12 -2.13 36.52 -26.08
C ILE A 12 -2.64 37.12 -24.76
N ALA A 13 -1.85 37.02 -23.69
CA ALA A 13 -2.18 37.41 -22.33
C ALA A 13 -1.58 38.76 -21.89
N ARG A 14 -1.16 39.60 -22.85
CA ARG A 14 -0.48 40.89 -22.62
C ARG A 14 -1.25 41.89 -21.75
N ASP A 15 -2.57 41.73 -21.63
CA ASP A 15 -3.43 42.58 -20.80
C ASP A 15 -3.46 42.12 -19.33
N LEU A 16 -2.85 40.97 -19.01
CA LEU A 16 -2.80 40.35 -17.69
C LEU A 16 -1.37 40.22 -17.17
N TYR A 17 -0.43 39.89 -18.05
CA TYR A 17 0.96 39.57 -17.71
C TYR A 17 1.93 40.48 -18.44
N LEU A 18 3.00 40.88 -17.75
CA LEU A 18 4.16 41.51 -18.35
C LEU A 18 5.15 40.43 -18.82
N PRO A 19 6.01 40.69 -19.83
CA PRO A 19 6.96 39.69 -20.36
C PRO A 19 7.84 39.04 -19.29
N GLU A 20 8.17 39.77 -18.23
CA GLU A 20 8.99 39.35 -17.09
C GLU A 20 8.37 38.18 -16.30
N SER A 21 7.05 37.99 -16.36
CA SER A 21 6.35 36.85 -15.74
C SER A 21 6.77 35.49 -16.27
N PHE A 22 7.22 35.43 -17.52
CA PHE A 22 7.56 34.19 -18.22
C PHE A 22 9.07 33.96 -18.31
N GLN A 23 9.87 34.87 -17.75
CA GLN A 23 11.31 34.70 -17.66
C GLN A 23 11.64 33.80 -16.47
N GLU A 24 12.39 32.73 -16.71
CA GLU A 24 12.89 31.90 -15.62
C GLU A 24 13.74 32.76 -14.67
N PRO A 25 13.50 32.67 -13.35
CA PRO A 25 14.30 33.42 -12.40
C PRO A 25 15.77 33.01 -12.54
N PRO A 26 16.71 33.96 -12.37
CA PRO A 26 18.12 33.62 -12.42
C PRO A 26 18.44 32.56 -11.35
N PRO A 27 19.37 31.65 -11.63
CA PRO A 27 19.78 30.63 -10.66
C PRO A 27 20.28 31.33 -9.39
N GLN A 28 19.71 30.95 -8.25
CA GLN A 28 20.02 31.58 -6.97
C GLN A 28 21.20 30.88 -6.28
N VAL A 29 21.38 29.60 -6.58
CA VAL A 29 22.51 28.80 -6.07
C VAL A 29 23.46 28.50 -7.22
N VAL A 30 24.74 28.82 -6.98
CA VAL A 30 25.82 28.47 -7.90
C VAL A 30 26.10 26.98 -7.75
N VAL A 31 26.03 26.24 -8.86
CA VAL A 31 26.34 24.81 -8.86
C VAL A 31 27.83 24.64 -8.55
N PRO A 32 28.21 23.81 -7.56
CA PRO A 32 29.59 23.46 -7.33
C PRO A 32 30.27 22.93 -8.59
N GLN A 33 31.58 23.15 -8.75
CA GLN A 33 32.29 22.63 -9.91
C GLN A 33 32.29 21.11 -9.88
N ALA A 34 31.80 20.49 -10.96
CA ALA A 34 31.82 19.04 -11.10
C ALA A 34 33.26 18.49 -11.10
N PRO A 35 33.51 17.37 -10.42
CA PRO A 35 34.80 16.66 -10.48
C PRO A 35 35.22 16.34 -11.91
N SER A 36 36.53 16.38 -12.20
CA SER A 36 37.05 16.24 -13.56
C SER A 36 36.91 14.83 -14.14
N GLU A 37 36.72 13.84 -13.28
CA GLU A 37 36.46 12.44 -13.62
C GLU A 37 35.00 12.18 -14.04
N TRP A 38 34.09 13.15 -13.85
CA TRP A 38 32.70 13.03 -14.29
C TRP A 38 32.62 13.22 -15.80
N VAL A 39 32.21 12.15 -16.49
CA VAL A 39 32.14 12.12 -17.95
C VAL A 39 30.69 12.09 -18.40
N SER A 40 30.36 12.83 -19.45
CA SER A 40 29.04 12.81 -20.08
C SER A 40 29.21 12.61 -21.57
N TYR A 41 28.26 11.92 -22.22
CA TYR A 41 28.28 11.74 -23.65
C TYR A 41 28.11 13.08 -24.36
N ARG A 42 29.11 13.46 -25.18
CA ARG A 42 29.05 14.65 -26.03
C ARG A 42 29.31 14.22 -27.47
N PRO A 43 28.35 14.41 -28.40
CA PRO A 43 28.49 13.92 -29.77
C PRO A 43 29.66 14.59 -30.53
N GLU A 44 30.16 15.74 -30.08
CA GLU A 44 31.18 16.56 -30.75
C GLU A 44 32.60 16.44 -30.16
N GLN A 45 32.93 15.35 -29.45
CA GLN A 45 34.25 15.21 -28.82
C GLN A 45 35.41 15.23 -29.85
N ALA A 46 36.41 16.10 -29.60
CA ALA A 46 37.66 16.20 -30.35
C ALA A 46 37.52 16.47 -31.86
N GLY A 47 36.47 17.20 -32.28
CA GLY A 47 36.27 17.59 -33.68
C GLY A 47 35.81 16.45 -34.60
N LYS A 48 35.39 15.31 -34.04
CA LYS A 48 34.74 14.21 -34.78
C LYS A 48 33.36 13.97 -34.19
N VAL A 49 32.34 13.83 -35.05
CA VAL A 49 31.00 13.43 -34.61
C VAL A 49 31.02 11.95 -34.30
N VAL A 50 31.02 11.59 -33.01
CA VAL A 50 30.88 10.20 -32.57
C VAL A 50 29.39 9.93 -32.46
N THR A 51 28.88 8.96 -33.23
CA THR A 51 27.47 8.55 -33.13
C THR A 51 27.25 7.74 -31.86
N PHE A 52 26.03 7.74 -31.33
CA PHE A 52 25.74 6.99 -30.10
C PHE A 52 25.99 5.48 -30.24
N ALA A 53 25.76 4.94 -31.45
CA ALA A 53 26.09 3.56 -31.77
C ALA A 53 27.59 3.25 -31.57
N ILE A 54 28.49 4.14 -32.00
CA ILE A 54 29.93 4.00 -31.79
C ILE A 54 30.30 4.19 -30.32
N PHE A 55 29.62 5.12 -29.63
CA PHE A 55 29.88 5.41 -28.22
C PHE A 55 29.62 4.20 -27.30
N LYS A 56 28.58 3.40 -27.58
CA LYS A 56 28.25 2.20 -26.80
C LYS A 56 29.39 1.19 -26.71
N ASP A 57 30.23 1.12 -27.74
CA ASP A 57 31.37 0.21 -27.80
C ASP A 57 32.63 0.79 -27.14
N THR A 58 32.55 1.99 -26.54
CA THR A 58 33.68 2.63 -25.86
C THR A 58 33.70 2.33 -24.35
N PRO A 59 34.88 2.32 -23.70
CA PRO A 59 34.97 2.19 -22.24
C PRO A 59 34.21 3.28 -21.47
N ALA A 60 34.04 4.46 -22.08
CA ALA A 60 33.32 5.58 -21.49
C ALA A 60 31.82 5.27 -21.31
N PHE A 61 31.21 4.41 -22.13
CA PHE A 61 29.82 3.99 -21.94
C PHE A 61 29.62 3.23 -20.61
N GLY A 62 30.52 2.28 -20.32
CA GLY A 62 30.54 1.57 -19.04
C GLY A 62 30.80 2.52 -17.86
N GLN A 63 31.73 3.46 -18.03
CA GLN A 63 32.04 4.45 -17.00
C GLN A 63 30.84 5.36 -16.67
N ILE A 64 30.12 5.87 -17.68
CA ILE A 64 28.94 6.71 -17.46
C ILE A 64 27.83 5.90 -16.77
N THR A 65 27.62 4.65 -17.18
CA THR A 65 26.62 3.77 -16.55
C THR A 65 26.92 3.59 -15.07
N GLN A 66 28.18 3.29 -14.73
CA GLN A 66 28.61 3.18 -13.33
C GLN A 66 28.40 4.49 -12.57
N GLN A 67 28.75 5.64 -13.16
CA GLN A 67 28.56 6.94 -12.51
C GLN A 67 27.09 7.23 -12.21
N ILE A 68 26.16 6.88 -13.11
CA ILE A 68 24.71 7.00 -12.87
C ILE A 68 24.28 6.12 -11.69
N GLU A 69 24.77 4.87 -11.62
CA GLU A 69 24.50 3.97 -10.49
C GLU A 69 25.03 4.54 -9.17
N ASP A 70 26.24 5.10 -9.18
CA ASP A 70 26.84 5.74 -8.02
C ASP A 70 26.03 6.98 -7.58
N ARG A 71 25.58 7.82 -8.51
CA ARG A 71 24.72 8.99 -8.20
C ARG A 71 23.40 8.56 -7.55
N ILE A 72 22.79 7.49 -8.06
CA ILE A 72 21.55 6.94 -7.48
C ILE A 72 21.80 6.38 -6.08
N ALA A 73 22.93 5.70 -5.85
CA ALA A 73 23.30 5.24 -4.53
C ALA A 73 23.46 6.41 -3.54
N GLU A 74 23.99 7.55 -3.98
CA GLU A 74 24.06 8.77 -3.15
C GLU A 74 22.69 9.35 -2.81
N CYS A 75 21.77 9.39 -3.78
CA CYS A 75 20.38 9.77 -3.54
C CYS A 75 19.71 8.87 -2.50
N LYS A 76 19.92 7.54 -2.58
CA LYS A 76 19.43 6.58 -1.59
C LYS A 76 20.07 6.78 -0.22
N ALA A 77 21.37 7.04 -0.15
CA ALA A 77 22.06 7.34 1.11
C ALA A 77 21.49 8.61 1.77
N PHE A 78 21.28 9.67 1.01
CA PHE A 78 20.62 10.90 1.49
C PHE A 78 19.21 10.61 2.01
N SER A 79 18.46 9.74 1.33
CA SER A 79 17.12 9.34 1.78
C SER A 79 17.15 8.59 3.12
N ALA A 80 18.12 7.68 3.29
CA ALA A 80 18.31 6.92 4.52
C ALA A 80 18.68 7.80 5.72
N GLU A 81 19.38 8.92 5.48
CA GLU A 81 19.78 9.86 6.52
C GLU A 81 18.64 10.82 6.94
N HIS A 82 17.80 11.26 6.00
CA HIS A 82 16.92 12.41 6.23
C HIS A 82 15.41 12.13 6.12
N PHE A 83 14.97 10.94 5.70
CA PHE A 83 13.54 10.62 5.51
C PHE A 83 13.01 9.60 6.51
N ARG A 84 11.67 9.52 6.59
CA ARG A 84 10.96 8.45 7.30
C ARG A 84 11.00 7.17 6.45
N GLN A 85 10.77 6.03 7.08
CA GLN A 85 10.82 4.73 6.42
C GLN A 85 9.90 4.64 5.19
N GLU A 86 8.66 5.12 5.29
CA GLU A 86 7.69 5.08 4.18
C GLU A 86 8.17 5.85 2.93
N ASP A 87 8.66 7.08 3.12
CA ASP A 87 9.19 7.90 2.03
C ASP A 87 10.47 7.29 1.45
N ARG A 88 11.32 6.71 2.31
CA ARG A 88 12.55 6.02 1.90
C ARG A 88 12.25 4.82 1.01
N GLU A 89 11.29 3.98 1.39
CA GLU A 89 10.85 2.82 0.60
C GLU A 89 10.32 3.26 -0.77
N THR A 90 9.57 4.36 -0.82
CA THR A 90 9.08 4.96 -2.07
C THR A 90 10.24 5.42 -2.98
N ILE A 91 11.22 6.10 -2.39
CA ILE A 91 12.40 6.58 -3.12
C ILE A 91 13.24 5.42 -3.65
N GLU A 92 13.50 4.41 -2.81
CA GLU A 92 14.25 3.21 -3.18
C GLU A 92 13.55 2.45 -4.33
N ALA A 93 12.23 2.26 -4.23
CA ALA A 93 11.45 1.58 -5.25
C ALA A 93 11.48 2.30 -6.61
N GLY A 94 11.36 3.63 -6.64
CA GLY A 94 11.41 4.43 -7.87
C GLY A 94 12.77 4.33 -8.56
N PHE A 95 13.87 4.46 -7.80
CA PHE A 95 15.22 4.32 -8.34
C PHE A 95 15.55 2.87 -8.77
N ASP A 96 15.07 1.86 -8.05
CA ASP A 96 15.26 0.46 -8.45
C ASP A 96 14.50 0.13 -9.73
N ALA A 97 13.28 0.67 -9.90
CA ALA A 97 12.55 0.56 -11.14
C ALA A 97 13.32 1.20 -12.30
N TYR A 98 13.85 2.41 -12.11
CA TYR A 98 14.67 3.08 -13.13
C TYR A 98 15.93 2.27 -13.48
N LEU A 99 16.67 1.76 -12.49
CA LEU A 99 17.87 0.96 -12.75
C LEU A 99 17.56 -0.36 -13.47
N ARG A 100 16.45 -1.03 -13.12
CA ARG A 100 15.95 -2.21 -13.87
C ARG A 100 15.66 -1.85 -15.32
N ASN A 101 15.00 -0.72 -15.56
CA ASN A 101 14.66 -0.25 -16.91
C ASN A 101 15.93 0.12 -17.71
N LEU A 102 16.91 0.77 -17.08
CA LEU A 102 18.19 1.13 -17.68
C LEU A 102 18.99 -0.10 -18.11
N LYS A 103 18.96 -1.17 -17.31
CA LYS A 103 19.65 -2.45 -17.58
C LYS A 103 18.87 -3.40 -18.49
N SER A 104 17.65 -3.05 -18.90
CA SER A 104 16.85 -3.89 -19.79
C SER A 104 17.55 -4.06 -21.16
N SER A 105 17.72 -5.31 -21.59
CA SER A 105 18.33 -5.66 -22.89
C SER A 105 17.43 -6.62 -23.66
N GLY A 106 17.54 -6.64 -24.99
CA GLY A 106 16.75 -7.51 -25.88
C GLY A 106 15.71 -6.78 -26.73
N GLU A 107 14.68 -7.52 -27.18
CA GLU A 107 13.64 -7.04 -28.10
C GLU A 107 12.66 -6.03 -27.46
N PHE A 108 12.61 -6.01 -26.12
CA PHE A 108 11.75 -5.11 -25.31
C PHE A 108 12.59 -4.12 -24.49
N ARG A 109 13.55 -3.44 -25.13
CA ARG A 109 14.32 -2.36 -24.46
C ARG A 109 13.38 -1.23 -24.04
N TYR A 110 13.49 -0.82 -22.77
CA TYR A 110 12.71 0.30 -22.24
C TYR A 110 13.14 1.64 -22.84
N PHE A 111 14.46 1.83 -23.01
CA PHE A 111 15.06 3.00 -23.65
C PHE A 111 15.60 2.64 -25.04
N ASP A 112 15.20 3.40 -26.06
CA ASP A 112 15.81 3.33 -27.38
C ASP A 112 17.15 4.08 -27.45
N ASP A 113 17.84 3.96 -28.59
CA ASP A 113 19.17 4.54 -28.79
C ASP A 113 19.17 6.07 -28.72
N LEU A 114 18.08 6.72 -29.11
CA LEU A 114 17.95 8.17 -29.10
C LEU A 114 17.71 8.67 -27.66
N GLN A 115 16.91 7.95 -26.88
CA GLN A 115 16.66 8.23 -25.47
C GLN A 115 17.92 8.01 -24.63
N LEU A 116 18.63 6.91 -24.86
CA LEU A 116 19.91 6.65 -24.19
C LEU A 116 20.95 7.72 -24.53
N GLN A 117 20.96 8.22 -25.78
CA GLN A 117 21.83 9.34 -26.16
C GLN A 117 21.58 10.59 -25.33
N LEU A 118 20.31 10.96 -25.13
CA LEU A 118 19.94 12.12 -24.32
C LEU A 118 20.25 11.90 -22.83
N LEU A 119 19.98 10.69 -22.34
CA LEU A 119 20.19 10.30 -20.95
C LEU A 119 21.68 10.31 -20.57
N TYR A 120 22.53 9.68 -21.37
CA TYR A 120 23.97 9.55 -21.09
C TYR A 120 24.75 10.85 -21.33
N GLY A 121 24.17 11.77 -22.10
CA GLY A 121 24.74 13.09 -22.30
C GLY A 121 24.21 14.07 -21.27
N TRP A 122 23.16 14.76 -21.65
CA TRP A 122 22.63 15.89 -20.91
C TRP A 122 21.83 15.48 -19.66
N GLY A 123 21.09 14.37 -19.71
CA GLY A 123 20.39 13.84 -18.53
C GLY A 123 21.37 13.54 -17.39
N LYS A 124 22.50 12.92 -17.71
CA LYS A 124 23.56 12.61 -16.75
C LYS A 124 24.20 13.87 -16.17
N GLU A 125 24.46 14.90 -16.99
CA GLU A 125 24.96 16.19 -16.50
C GLU A 125 24.01 16.83 -15.48
N HIS A 126 22.70 16.71 -15.67
CA HIS A 126 21.71 17.19 -14.70
C HIS A 126 21.62 16.33 -13.45
N LEU A 127 21.70 15.01 -13.56
CA LEU A 127 21.76 14.13 -12.41
C LEU A 127 22.99 14.43 -11.54
N ASP A 128 24.14 14.62 -12.18
CA ASP A 128 25.39 15.03 -11.54
C ASP A 128 25.22 16.34 -10.78
N ASN A 129 24.72 17.38 -11.45
CA ASN A 129 24.51 18.69 -10.84
C ASN A 129 23.45 18.66 -9.73
N PHE A 130 22.40 17.85 -9.89
CA PHE A 130 21.40 17.60 -8.86
C PHE A 130 22.05 17.00 -7.61
N CYS A 131 22.88 15.97 -7.74
CA CYS A 131 23.59 15.35 -6.61
C CYS A 131 24.56 16.34 -5.91
N LEU A 132 25.20 17.25 -6.67
CA LEU A 132 26.02 18.31 -6.09
C LEU A 132 25.18 19.28 -5.27
N LEU A 133 24.03 19.72 -5.78
CA LEU A 133 23.13 20.62 -5.06
C LEU A 133 22.43 19.93 -3.88
N LEU A 134 22.12 18.64 -3.98
CA LEU A 134 21.53 17.85 -2.89
C LEU A 134 22.45 17.83 -1.64
N ARG A 135 23.76 17.95 -1.85
CA ARG A 135 24.76 18.04 -0.78
C ARG A 135 25.05 19.47 -0.30
N CYS A 136 24.52 20.48 -0.98
CA CYS A 136 24.78 21.87 -0.64
C CYS A 136 24.05 22.23 0.67
N PRO A 137 24.78 22.60 1.75
CA PRO A 137 24.17 22.93 3.04
C PRO A 137 23.38 24.25 3.00
N ASP A 138 23.66 25.11 2.02
CA ASP A 138 23.00 26.41 1.85
C ASP A 138 21.57 26.26 1.30
N ILE A 139 21.20 25.07 0.81
CA ILE A 139 19.84 24.76 0.40
C ILE A 139 19.08 24.15 1.59
N ASP A 140 17.89 24.68 1.86
CA ASP A 140 17.02 24.17 2.90
C ASP A 140 16.79 22.65 2.77
N LEU A 141 16.79 21.96 3.92
CA LEU A 141 16.68 20.51 3.94
C LEU A 141 15.31 20.03 3.44
N HIS A 142 14.23 20.75 3.74
CA HIS A 142 12.89 20.40 3.26
C HIS A 142 12.81 20.48 1.74
N GLN A 143 13.42 21.50 1.13
CA GLN A 143 13.50 21.62 -0.32
C GLN A 143 14.30 20.49 -0.96
N ARG A 144 15.45 20.14 -0.39
CA ARG A 144 16.26 18.99 -0.84
C ARG A 144 15.48 17.68 -0.77
N LYS A 145 14.74 17.48 0.33
CA LYS A 145 13.86 16.32 0.49
C LYS A 145 12.74 16.29 -0.55
N LYS A 146 12.06 17.42 -0.76
CA LYS A 146 10.97 17.53 -1.74
C LYS A 146 11.46 17.21 -3.15
N ALA A 147 12.57 17.82 -3.59
CA ALA A 147 13.11 17.60 -4.93
C ALA A 147 13.53 16.14 -5.16
N LEU A 148 14.11 15.48 -4.16
CA LEU A 148 14.46 14.06 -4.25
C LEU A 148 13.24 13.14 -4.34
N LEU A 149 12.19 13.45 -3.57
CA LEU A 149 10.95 12.69 -3.59
C LEU A 149 10.25 12.81 -4.95
N GLU A 150 10.15 14.03 -5.49
CA GLU A 150 9.59 14.30 -6.82
C GLU A 150 10.40 13.62 -7.92
N LEU A 151 11.74 13.64 -7.83
CA LEU A 151 12.62 12.91 -8.74
C LEU A 151 12.30 11.40 -8.73
N ALA A 152 12.21 10.79 -7.54
CA ALA A 152 11.92 9.36 -7.43
C ALA A 152 10.55 8.98 -7.98
N TYR A 153 9.54 9.85 -7.84
CA TYR A 153 8.20 9.64 -8.42
C TYR A 153 8.16 9.77 -9.94
N GLY A 154 9.05 10.56 -10.54
CA GLY A 154 9.07 10.79 -11.99
C GLY A 154 9.95 9.81 -12.76
N VAL A 155 11.02 9.31 -12.13
CA VAL A 155 12.09 8.58 -12.82
C VAL A 155 11.70 7.16 -13.27
N ASP A 156 10.73 6.52 -12.62
CA ASP A 156 10.24 5.18 -12.97
C ASP A 156 9.25 5.20 -14.15
N ARG A 157 8.48 6.29 -14.28
CA ARG A 157 7.38 6.45 -15.25
C ARG A 157 7.79 7.05 -16.58
N CYS A 158 8.88 7.82 -16.62
CA CYS A 158 9.25 8.57 -17.82
C CYS A 158 10.33 7.84 -18.64
N ARG A 159 10.03 7.50 -19.90
CA ARG A 159 11.07 7.08 -20.87
C ARG A 159 12.03 8.22 -21.23
N GLY A 160 11.74 9.45 -20.81
CA GLY A 160 12.60 10.64 -20.87
C GLY A 160 13.17 11.03 -19.50
N ALA A 161 13.76 10.10 -18.75
CA ALA A 161 14.32 10.35 -17.42
C ALA A 161 15.24 11.60 -17.33
N GLY A 162 15.90 11.99 -18.43
CA GLY A 162 16.68 13.23 -18.50
C GLY A 162 15.88 14.51 -18.24
N ALA A 163 14.61 14.58 -18.65
CA ALA A 163 13.75 15.73 -18.36
C ALA A 163 13.42 15.82 -16.86
N VAL A 164 13.18 14.68 -16.22
CA VAL A 164 12.93 14.59 -14.77
C VAL A 164 14.18 15.01 -13.99
N PHE A 165 15.38 14.62 -14.43
CA PHE A 165 16.64 15.08 -13.84
C PHE A 165 16.80 16.59 -13.95
N MET A 166 16.50 17.18 -15.12
CA MET A 166 16.53 18.64 -15.28
C MET A 166 15.52 19.33 -14.35
N GLU A 167 14.29 18.83 -14.24
CA GLU A 167 13.27 19.43 -13.38
C GLU A 167 13.70 19.41 -11.90
N ALA A 168 14.21 18.29 -11.42
CA ALA A 168 14.72 18.15 -10.06
C ALA A 168 15.94 19.05 -9.81
N PHE A 169 16.86 19.13 -10.78
CA PHE A 169 18.02 20.03 -10.73
C PHE A 169 17.60 21.50 -10.64
N ASN A 170 16.71 21.95 -11.54
CA ASN A 170 16.21 23.32 -11.56
C ASN A 170 15.46 23.67 -10.27
N ALA A 171 14.72 22.72 -9.70
CA ALA A 171 14.04 22.90 -8.42
C ALA A 171 15.00 23.19 -7.27
N LEU A 172 16.21 22.61 -7.28
CA LEU A 172 17.27 22.94 -6.31
C LEU A 172 18.01 24.23 -6.67
N GLN A 173 18.21 24.52 -7.96
CA GLN A 173 18.94 25.73 -8.38
C GLN A 173 18.17 27.03 -8.11
N GLN A 174 16.83 26.94 -8.05
CA GLN A 174 15.92 28.04 -7.79
C GLN A 174 15.62 28.26 -6.29
N SER A 175 16.40 27.67 -5.38
CA SER A 175 16.15 27.57 -3.93
C SER A 175 16.18 28.84 -3.09
N GLY A 176 16.04 30.02 -3.68
CA GLY A 176 15.61 31.16 -2.88
C GLY A 176 14.10 31.26 -2.91
N GLU A 177 13.51 31.11 -1.74
CA GLU A 177 12.10 31.41 -1.49
C GLU A 177 11.91 32.93 -1.58
N THR A 178 11.86 33.48 -2.79
CA THR A 178 11.41 34.86 -3.03
C THR A 178 9.99 34.81 -3.60
N LEU A 179 9.21 35.88 -3.41
CA LEU A 179 7.85 35.96 -3.94
C LEU A 179 7.84 35.75 -5.46
N ARG A 180 8.83 36.28 -6.18
CA ARG A 180 8.99 36.06 -7.63
C ARG A 180 9.21 34.60 -7.98
N SER A 181 10.04 33.88 -7.21
CA SER A 181 10.31 32.45 -7.40
C SER A 181 9.04 31.64 -7.17
N LEU A 182 8.35 31.88 -6.04
CA LEU A 182 7.08 31.22 -5.70
C LEU A 182 5.99 31.51 -6.73
N TYR A 183 5.90 32.75 -7.21
CA TYR A 183 4.97 33.14 -8.26
C TYR A 183 5.24 32.39 -9.56
N GLY A 184 6.50 32.35 -10.02
CA GLY A 184 6.89 31.64 -11.23
C GLY A 184 6.58 30.15 -11.15
N GLN A 185 6.88 29.52 -10.02
CA GLN A 185 6.57 28.12 -9.76
C GLN A 185 5.07 27.87 -9.74
N THR A 186 4.31 28.67 -8.99
CA THR A 186 2.84 28.53 -8.88
C THR A 186 2.16 28.71 -10.24
N LEU A 187 2.63 29.68 -11.04
CA LEU A 187 2.13 29.90 -12.38
C LEU A 187 2.43 28.69 -13.29
N LYS A 188 3.64 28.14 -13.22
CA LYS A 188 4.01 26.91 -13.95
C LYS A 188 3.13 25.73 -13.52
N ASP A 189 2.94 25.50 -12.23
CA ASP A 189 2.12 24.41 -11.71
C ASP A 189 0.66 24.53 -12.17
N LEU A 190 0.10 25.75 -12.16
CA LEU A 190 -1.25 26.01 -12.68
C LEU A 190 -1.36 25.78 -14.19
N PHE A 191 -0.35 26.18 -14.96
CA PHE A 191 -0.30 25.86 -16.39
C PHE A 191 -0.29 24.35 -16.59
N ASP A 192 0.55 23.63 -15.85
CA ASP A 192 0.73 22.19 -15.99
C ASP A 192 -0.54 21.43 -15.63
N ASP A 193 -1.17 21.75 -14.51
CA ASP A 193 -2.44 21.14 -14.11
C ASP A 193 -3.56 21.42 -15.14
N SER A 194 -3.71 22.67 -15.57
CA SER A 194 -4.72 23.04 -16.56
C SER A 194 -4.47 22.36 -17.92
N MET A 195 -3.21 22.28 -18.36
CA MET A 195 -2.83 21.57 -19.58
C MET A 195 -3.05 20.07 -19.45
N ARG A 196 -2.66 19.41 -18.36
CA ARG A 196 -2.93 17.97 -18.13
C ARG A 196 -4.42 17.69 -18.15
N ARG A 197 -5.24 18.46 -17.42
CA ARG A 197 -6.71 18.34 -17.46
C ARG A 197 -7.29 18.57 -18.86
N PHE A 198 -6.65 19.41 -19.68
CA PHE A 198 -7.02 19.58 -21.08
C PHE A 198 -6.62 18.37 -21.93
N VAL A 199 -5.39 17.87 -21.76
CA VAL A 199 -4.83 16.71 -22.47
C VAL A 199 -5.63 15.44 -22.17
N VAL A 200 -5.93 15.16 -20.90
CA VAL A 200 -6.79 14.04 -20.49
C VAL A 200 -8.17 14.12 -21.15
N LYS A 201 -8.75 15.32 -21.22
CA LYS A 201 -10.05 15.52 -21.89
C LYS A 201 -9.97 15.21 -23.39
N ILE A 202 -8.95 15.69 -24.11
CA ILE A 202 -8.82 15.42 -25.55
C ILE A 202 -8.39 13.97 -25.86
N LEU A 203 -7.81 13.27 -24.89
CA LEU A 203 -7.41 11.86 -25.00
C LEU A 203 -8.47 10.88 -24.50
N SER A 204 -9.55 11.36 -23.87
CA SER A 204 -10.62 10.50 -23.33
C SER A 204 -11.31 9.60 -24.36
N ASP A 205 -11.17 9.90 -25.66
CA ASP A 205 -11.67 9.10 -26.78
C ASP A 205 -10.62 8.12 -27.37
N LYS A 206 -9.42 8.02 -26.77
CA LYS A 206 -8.29 7.21 -27.26
C LYS A 206 -7.98 6.06 -26.27
N ASP A 207 -7.21 5.07 -26.74
CA ASP A 207 -6.76 3.92 -25.94
C ASP A 207 -5.99 4.40 -24.69
N ASP A 208 -6.39 3.90 -23.51
CA ASP A 208 -5.85 4.28 -22.19
C ASP A 208 -4.33 4.18 -22.12
N ARG A 209 -3.71 3.22 -22.82
CA ARG A 209 -2.25 3.05 -22.84
C ARG A 209 -1.52 4.17 -23.58
N TYR A 210 -2.06 4.59 -24.72
CA TYR A 210 -1.49 5.71 -25.47
C TYR A 210 -1.60 7.01 -24.66
N GLY A 211 -2.71 7.18 -23.94
CA GLY A 211 -2.92 8.34 -23.09
C GLY A 211 -1.88 8.45 -21.98
N ALA A 212 -1.65 7.35 -21.25
CA ALA A 212 -0.68 7.31 -20.17
C ALA A 212 0.78 7.53 -20.64
N ASP A 213 1.15 6.96 -21.79
CA ASP A 213 2.53 7.02 -22.29
C ASP A 213 2.87 8.38 -22.96
N MET A 214 1.89 9.07 -23.55
CA MET A 214 2.11 10.29 -24.34
C MET A 214 1.69 11.59 -23.65
N GLU A 215 1.02 11.55 -22.50
CA GLU A 215 0.48 12.74 -21.81
C GLU A 215 1.56 13.82 -21.63
N VAL A 216 2.70 13.45 -21.04
CA VAL A 216 3.79 14.38 -20.72
C VAL A 216 4.36 15.04 -21.98
N HIS A 217 4.51 14.28 -23.06
CA HIS A 217 5.01 14.76 -24.35
C HIS A 217 4.02 15.70 -25.03
N ILE A 218 2.72 15.39 -24.97
CA ILE A 218 1.66 16.25 -25.50
C ILE A 218 1.62 17.58 -24.72
N VAL A 219 1.69 17.53 -23.38
CA VAL A 219 1.76 18.73 -22.53
C VAL A 219 2.98 19.57 -22.89
N ASN A 220 4.16 18.96 -23.03
CA ASN A 220 5.36 19.67 -23.42
C ASN A 220 5.25 20.29 -24.82
N GLN A 221 4.63 19.59 -25.78
CA GLN A 221 4.36 20.15 -27.09
C GLN A 221 3.43 21.38 -27.03
N PHE A 222 2.39 21.38 -26.19
CA PHE A 222 1.58 22.58 -25.93
C PHE A 222 2.42 23.71 -25.30
N ARG A 223 3.31 23.42 -24.36
CA ARG A 223 4.23 24.43 -23.80
C ARG A 223 5.11 25.06 -24.88
N MET A 224 5.66 24.25 -25.79
CA MET A 224 6.47 24.75 -26.91
C MET A 224 5.66 25.61 -27.88
N GLU A 225 4.46 25.17 -28.26
CA GLU A 225 3.54 25.89 -29.16
C GLU A 225 3.10 27.24 -28.59
N LEU A 226 2.95 27.32 -27.26
CA LEU A 226 2.53 28.50 -26.53
C LEU A 226 3.69 29.33 -25.97
N GLY A 227 4.95 28.90 -26.15
CA GLY A 227 6.12 29.59 -25.62
C GLY A 227 6.09 29.76 -24.09
N LEU A 228 5.60 28.76 -23.36
CA LEU A 228 5.52 28.75 -21.89
C LEU A 228 6.87 28.36 -21.24
N PRO A 229 7.13 28.78 -20.00
CA PRO A 229 8.31 28.36 -19.24
C PRO A 229 8.33 26.84 -19.02
N GLY A 230 9.51 26.24 -18.92
CA GLY A 230 9.67 24.79 -18.78
C GLY A 230 9.33 23.97 -20.04
N ALA A 231 9.24 24.60 -21.22
CA ALA A 231 9.13 23.89 -22.49
C ALA A 231 10.47 23.25 -22.89
N ASP A 232 10.52 21.93 -23.01
CA ASP A 232 11.70 21.21 -23.47
C ASP A 232 11.70 21.07 -25.00
N ARG A 233 12.50 21.92 -25.66
CA ARG A 233 12.71 21.89 -27.13
C ARG A 233 13.44 20.66 -27.63
N ARG A 234 13.96 19.82 -26.72
CA ARG A 234 14.72 18.60 -27.03
C ARG A 234 13.86 17.35 -26.90
N ASP A 235 12.60 17.49 -26.50
CA ASP A 235 11.66 16.39 -26.51
C ASP A 235 11.48 15.88 -27.95
N ILE A 236 11.81 14.60 -28.12
CA ILE A 236 11.82 13.90 -29.40
C ILE A 236 10.42 13.38 -29.76
N PHE A 237 9.52 13.28 -28.78
CA PHE A 237 8.18 12.75 -28.95
C PHE A 237 7.24 13.86 -29.37
N MET A 238 6.91 13.93 -30.66
CA MET A 238 5.88 14.83 -31.17
C MET A 238 4.59 14.07 -31.46
N ALA A 239 3.50 14.47 -30.82
CA ALA A 239 2.18 13.88 -31.00
C ALA A 239 1.47 14.51 -32.22
N SER A 240 2.04 14.30 -33.41
CA SER A 240 1.49 14.82 -34.66
C SER A 240 0.06 14.32 -34.87
N GLY A 241 -0.91 15.24 -34.93
CA GLY A 241 -2.35 14.95 -35.04
C GLY A 241 -3.16 15.10 -33.74
N VAL A 242 -2.52 15.11 -32.57
CA VAL A 242 -3.19 15.43 -31.29
C VAL A 242 -3.09 16.93 -30.98
N VAL A 243 -1.92 17.53 -31.19
CA VAL A 243 -1.69 18.97 -31.03
C VAL A 243 -1.89 19.65 -32.39
N THR A 244 -3.04 20.31 -32.56
CA THR A 244 -3.38 21.08 -33.78
C THR A 244 -3.50 22.57 -33.44
N PRO A 245 -3.37 23.49 -34.41
CA PRO A 245 -3.50 24.93 -34.15
C PRO A 245 -4.81 25.32 -33.45
N GLU A 246 -5.92 24.64 -33.77
CA GLU A 246 -7.22 24.87 -33.12
C GLU A 246 -7.17 24.48 -31.65
N ARG A 247 -6.58 23.32 -31.33
CA ARG A 247 -6.43 22.84 -29.94
C ARG A 247 -5.44 23.68 -29.15
N VAL A 248 -4.40 24.20 -29.78
CA VAL A 248 -3.47 25.16 -29.17
C VAL A 248 -4.22 26.45 -28.79
N SER A 249 -5.11 26.94 -29.67
CA SER A 249 -5.95 28.10 -29.37
C SER A 249 -6.96 27.83 -28.24
N GLU A 250 -7.61 26.66 -28.23
CA GLU A 250 -8.52 26.26 -27.15
C GLU A 250 -7.76 26.15 -25.81
N CYS A 251 -6.58 25.55 -25.81
CA CYS A 251 -5.71 25.46 -24.65
C CYS A 251 -5.32 26.87 -24.15
N ALA A 252 -4.91 27.78 -25.04
CA ALA A 252 -4.58 29.16 -24.67
C ALA A 252 -5.77 29.89 -24.02
N GLN A 253 -6.98 29.74 -24.56
CA GLN A 253 -8.20 30.33 -23.97
C GLN A 253 -8.50 29.76 -22.58
N ARG A 254 -8.27 28.46 -22.40
CA ARG A 254 -8.41 27.81 -21.10
C ARG A 254 -7.39 28.36 -20.09
N LEU A 255 -6.12 28.47 -20.49
CA LEU A 255 -5.07 29.06 -19.64
C LEU A 255 -5.38 30.53 -19.29
N LEU A 256 -5.92 31.32 -20.21
CA LEU A 256 -6.37 32.69 -19.93
C LEU A 256 -7.49 32.75 -18.87
N ALA A 257 -8.33 31.72 -18.78
CA ALA A 257 -9.43 31.68 -17.81
C ALA A 257 -8.98 31.13 -16.45
N GLU A 258 -8.18 30.06 -16.45
CA GLU A 258 -7.79 29.31 -15.25
C GLU A 258 -6.49 29.83 -14.60
N CYS A 259 -5.59 30.42 -15.38
CA CYS A 259 -4.31 30.94 -14.93
C CYS A 259 -4.31 32.46 -15.08
N ARG A 260 -5.23 33.16 -14.39
CA ARG A 260 -5.20 34.63 -14.27
C ARG A 260 -4.35 35.03 -13.07
N PRO A 261 -3.75 36.24 -13.03
CA PRO A 261 -2.96 36.70 -11.89
C PRO A 261 -3.66 36.52 -10.54
N VAL A 262 -4.96 36.80 -10.49
CA VAL A 262 -5.79 36.64 -9.30
C VAL A 262 -5.90 35.18 -8.82
N VAL A 263 -5.84 34.21 -9.72
CA VAL A 263 -5.84 32.78 -9.37
C VAL A 263 -4.48 32.38 -8.80
N VAL A 264 -3.39 32.82 -9.42
CA VAL A 264 -2.02 32.60 -8.90
C VAL A 264 -1.89 33.17 -7.49
N ALA A 265 -2.34 34.42 -7.29
CA ALA A 265 -2.32 35.08 -6.00
C ALA A 265 -3.19 34.37 -4.95
N LYS A 266 -4.31 33.74 -5.31
CA LYS A 266 -5.10 32.90 -4.39
C LYS A 266 -4.31 31.69 -3.90
N VAL A 267 -3.61 30.99 -4.79
CA VAL A 267 -2.78 29.84 -4.40
C VAL A 267 -1.62 30.29 -3.50
N LEU A 268 -0.97 31.40 -3.84
CA LEU A 268 0.09 31.99 -3.01
C LEU A 268 -0.43 32.43 -1.64
N ALA A 269 -1.63 33.02 -1.55
CA ALA A 269 -2.26 33.41 -0.28
C ALA A 269 -2.52 32.19 0.62
N LEU A 270 -3.02 31.08 0.05
CA LEU A 270 -3.21 29.82 0.76
C LEU A 270 -1.88 29.24 1.27
N GLN A 271 -0.84 29.27 0.43
CA GLN A 271 0.51 28.83 0.82
C GLN A 271 1.06 29.70 1.97
N TYR A 272 0.99 31.02 1.83
CA TYR A 272 1.39 31.97 2.86
C TYR A 272 0.68 31.69 4.18
N ARG A 273 -0.64 31.49 4.17
CA ARG A 273 -1.39 31.16 5.40
C ARG A 273 -1.02 29.82 5.99
N SER A 274 -0.87 28.79 5.16
CA SER A 274 -0.47 27.47 5.64
C SER A 274 0.89 27.51 6.33
N GLN A 275 1.86 28.21 5.73
CA GLN A 275 3.18 28.40 6.32
C GLN A 275 3.11 29.25 7.59
N LEU A 276 2.34 30.33 7.58
CA LEU A 276 2.15 31.20 8.74
C LEU A 276 1.54 30.43 9.91
N SER A 277 0.49 29.65 9.68
CA SER A 277 -0.15 28.84 10.73
C SER A 277 0.78 27.75 11.26
N THR A 278 1.58 27.13 10.38
CA THR A 278 2.54 26.10 10.79
C THR A 278 3.62 26.70 11.69
N LEU A 279 4.22 27.81 11.25
CA LEU A 279 5.25 28.52 12.01
C LEU A 279 4.69 29.08 13.32
N ALA A 280 3.51 29.69 13.32
CA ALA A 280 2.89 30.19 14.54
C ALA A 280 2.57 29.06 15.53
N ALA A 281 2.16 27.88 15.06
CA ALA A 281 1.97 26.71 15.92
C ALA A 281 3.31 26.14 16.46
N GLU A 282 4.42 26.33 15.75
CA GLU A 282 5.77 26.02 16.26
C GLU A 282 6.19 27.02 17.35
N GLU A 283 5.96 28.32 17.14
CA GLU A 283 6.25 29.38 18.11
C GLU A 283 5.43 29.20 19.41
N LEU A 284 4.16 28.82 19.30
CA LEU A 284 3.32 28.50 20.47
C LEU A 284 3.80 27.25 21.20
N ARG A 285 4.35 26.26 20.48
CA ARG A 285 4.91 25.03 21.07
C ARG A 285 6.25 25.26 21.74
N SER A 286 7.08 26.19 21.26
CA SER A 286 8.34 26.52 21.94
C SER A 286 8.11 27.08 23.34
N ASP A 287 6.96 27.72 23.57
CA ASP A 287 6.58 28.25 24.89
C ASP A 287 5.96 27.17 25.80
N GLN A 288 5.50 26.02 25.26
CA GLN A 288 4.95 24.88 26.01
C GLN A 288 5.29 23.51 25.37
N PRO A 289 6.53 22.99 25.56
CA PRO A 289 6.93 21.70 25.01
C PRO A 289 6.13 20.54 25.65
N GLY A 290 5.29 19.89 24.85
CA GLY A 290 4.46 18.73 25.26
C GLY A 290 2.95 18.88 25.01
N SER A 291 2.48 20.07 24.64
CA SER A 291 1.06 20.27 24.30
C SER A 291 0.70 19.61 22.95
N PRO A 292 -0.49 18.98 22.83
CA PRO A 292 -1.01 18.51 21.54
C PRO A 292 -1.13 19.67 20.56
N SER A 293 -1.15 19.36 19.25
CA SER A 293 -1.32 20.33 18.15
C SER A 293 -2.36 21.39 18.50
N VAL A 294 -1.91 22.60 18.87
CA VAL A 294 -2.81 23.72 19.16
C VAL A 294 -3.35 24.21 17.84
N ALA A 295 -4.65 24.01 17.61
CA ALA A 295 -5.33 24.68 16.50
C ALA A 295 -5.28 26.18 16.80
N ILE A 296 -4.62 26.96 15.94
CA ILE A 296 -4.60 28.41 16.09
C ILE A 296 -6.02 28.90 15.90
N ASP A 297 -6.61 29.45 16.97
CA ASP A 297 -7.85 30.19 16.88
C ASP A 297 -7.53 31.62 16.40
N PRO A 298 -8.00 32.04 15.20
CA PRO A 298 -7.84 33.41 14.71
C PRO A 298 -8.51 34.47 15.59
N GLY A 299 -9.44 34.07 16.46
CA GLY A 299 -10.13 34.96 17.40
C GLY A 299 -9.49 35.05 18.78
N ASP A 300 -8.38 34.35 19.02
CA ASP A 300 -7.67 34.37 20.30
C ASP A 300 -6.52 35.37 20.25
N SER A 301 -6.64 36.45 21.03
CA SER A 301 -5.67 37.54 21.08
C SER A 301 -4.32 37.10 21.65
N ASP A 302 -4.28 36.02 22.43
CA ASP A 302 -3.05 35.47 23.01
C ASP A 302 -2.14 34.83 21.94
N HIS A 303 -2.68 34.47 20.76
CA HIS A 303 -1.91 33.92 19.65
C HIS A 303 -1.25 34.99 18.75
N MET A 304 -1.56 36.27 18.94
CA MET A 304 -1.13 37.35 18.04
C MET A 304 0.39 37.55 18.02
N ASP A 305 1.06 37.46 19.16
CA ASP A 305 2.52 37.62 19.22
C ASP A 305 3.26 36.51 18.45
N ALA A 306 2.76 35.28 18.53
CA ALA A 306 3.29 34.15 17.77
C ALA A 306 3.08 34.33 16.26
N LEU A 307 1.91 34.83 15.85
CA LEU A 307 1.60 35.16 14.45
C LEU A 307 2.52 36.27 13.91
N MET A 308 2.80 37.32 14.70
CA MET A 308 3.71 38.40 14.31
C MET A 308 5.15 37.91 14.13
N ARG A 309 5.64 37.04 15.02
CA ARG A 309 6.97 36.40 14.89
C ARG A 309 7.03 35.48 13.67
N ALA A 310 6.00 34.66 13.46
CA ALA A 310 5.89 33.80 12.29
C ALA A 310 5.88 34.59 10.98
N HIS A 311 5.14 35.70 10.90
CA HIS A 311 5.17 36.59 9.74
C HIS A 311 6.56 37.21 9.54
N GLY A 312 7.23 37.63 10.62
CA GLY A 312 8.60 38.14 10.55
C GLY A 312 9.58 37.16 9.89
N ARG A 313 9.39 35.86 10.12
CA ARG A 313 10.17 34.78 9.47
C ARG A 313 9.80 34.57 7.99
N LEU A 314 8.55 34.83 7.60
CA LEU A 314 8.08 34.73 6.22
C LEU A 314 8.37 35.97 5.37
N ARG A 315 8.65 37.11 6.01
CA ARG A 315 8.86 38.39 5.32
C ARG A 315 9.96 38.37 4.25
N PRO A 316 11.10 37.67 4.39
CA PRO A 316 12.10 37.57 3.32
C PRO A 316 11.53 36.93 2.05
N THR A 317 10.56 36.02 2.21
CA THR A 317 9.92 35.31 1.11
C THR A 317 8.77 36.08 0.51
N PHE A 318 7.89 36.61 1.35
CA PHE A 318 6.71 37.37 0.98
C PHE A 318 6.92 38.87 1.20
N GLU A 319 8.05 39.39 0.72
CA GLU A 319 8.38 40.81 0.80
C GLU A 319 7.24 41.63 0.17
N GLY A 320 6.79 42.69 0.84
CA GLY A 320 5.71 43.57 0.37
C GLY A 320 4.30 43.21 0.84
N ILE A 321 4.07 42.04 1.47
CA ILE A 321 2.77 41.74 2.10
C ILE A 321 2.64 42.47 3.44
N ASP A 322 1.56 43.23 3.60
CA ASP A 322 1.26 43.96 4.82
C ASP A 322 0.37 43.14 5.78
N LEU A 323 0.78 43.08 7.05
CA LEU A 323 -0.01 42.47 8.12
C LEU A 323 -1.33 43.19 8.39
N HIS A 324 -1.42 44.48 8.08
CA HIS A 324 -2.64 45.26 8.30
C HIS A 324 -3.85 44.71 7.54
N SER A 325 -3.64 43.98 6.46
CA SER A 325 -4.69 43.27 5.71
C SER A 325 -5.23 42.03 6.42
N LEU A 326 -4.51 41.51 7.41
CA LEU A 326 -4.81 40.27 8.11
C LEU A 326 -5.22 40.49 9.57
N VAL A 327 -5.04 41.69 10.11
CA VAL A 327 -5.39 42.04 11.49
C VAL A 327 -6.54 43.05 11.50
N TYR A 328 -7.50 42.90 12.41
CA TYR A 328 -8.46 43.96 12.71
C TYR A 328 -8.62 44.13 14.21
N GLU A 329 -8.86 45.36 14.63
CA GLU A 329 -9.28 45.67 15.99
C GLU A 329 -10.79 45.43 16.11
N ASN A 330 -11.20 44.62 17.07
CA ASN A 330 -12.60 44.47 17.42
C ASN A 330 -13.08 45.76 18.10
N ALA A 331 -14.01 46.48 17.47
CA ALA A 331 -14.51 47.75 17.99
C ALA A 331 -15.23 47.61 19.35
N GLU A 332 -15.75 46.43 19.70
CA GLU A 332 -16.45 46.20 20.96
C GLU A 332 -15.50 45.84 22.11
N THR A 333 -14.45 45.04 21.84
CA THR A 333 -13.53 44.56 22.89
C THR A 333 -12.19 45.29 22.92
N GLY A 334 -11.83 46.00 21.84
CA GLY A 334 -10.51 46.60 21.64
C GLY A 334 -9.41 45.58 21.35
N GLU A 335 -9.74 44.29 21.21
CA GLU A 335 -8.77 43.23 20.96
C GLU A 335 -8.45 43.12 19.48
N PHE A 336 -7.19 42.81 19.17
CA PHE A 336 -6.76 42.55 17.80
C PHE A 336 -7.01 41.08 17.44
N ASN A 337 -7.81 40.88 16.41
CA ASN A 337 -8.18 39.56 15.91
C ASN A 337 -7.63 39.35 14.50
N TRP A 338 -7.36 38.10 14.17
CA TRP A 338 -6.92 37.68 12.85
C TRP A 338 -8.11 37.50 11.89
N ARG A 339 -7.91 37.91 10.64
CA ARG A 339 -8.90 37.78 9.57
C ARG A 339 -8.69 36.46 8.84
N GLY A 340 -9.75 35.66 8.75
CA GLY A 340 -9.73 34.38 8.04
C GLY A 340 -9.92 34.46 6.52
N ASP A 341 -9.98 35.66 5.92
CA ASP A 341 -10.27 35.86 4.50
C ASP A 341 -8.99 36.07 3.67
N ASP A 342 -8.77 35.21 2.68
CA ASP A 342 -7.61 35.28 1.78
C ASP A 342 -7.70 36.46 0.82
N ALA A 343 -8.88 37.04 0.60
CA ALA A 343 -9.09 38.11 -0.37
C ALA A 343 -8.16 39.31 -0.17
N LEU A 344 -7.86 39.64 1.08
CA LEU A 344 -6.99 40.77 1.42
C LEU A 344 -5.51 40.43 1.20
N VAL A 345 -5.09 39.20 1.54
CA VAL A 345 -3.74 38.70 1.20
C VAL A 345 -3.55 38.65 -0.31
N VAL A 346 -4.57 38.20 -1.05
CA VAL A 346 -4.58 38.18 -2.51
C VAL A 346 -4.44 39.58 -3.07
N ARG A 347 -5.11 40.58 -2.50
CA ARG A 347 -4.99 41.98 -2.91
C ARG A 347 -3.57 42.51 -2.72
N ASP A 348 -2.95 42.23 -1.58
CA ASP A 348 -1.60 42.68 -1.29
C ASP A 348 -0.58 41.99 -2.19
N LEU A 349 -0.72 40.67 -2.38
CA LEU A 349 0.04 39.90 -3.35
C LEU A 349 -0.08 40.47 -4.76
N LEU A 350 -1.29 40.79 -5.24
CA LEU A 350 -1.49 41.35 -6.57
C LEU A 350 -0.86 42.74 -6.71
N THR A 351 -0.90 43.54 -5.65
CA THR A 351 -0.29 44.88 -5.62
C THR A 351 1.23 44.76 -5.70
N GLU A 352 1.81 43.85 -4.92
CA GLU A 352 3.24 43.59 -4.91
C GLU A 352 3.73 42.93 -6.21
N LEU A 353 3.00 41.96 -6.76
CA LEU A 353 3.33 41.34 -8.05
C LEU A 353 3.27 42.36 -9.21
N ALA A 354 2.36 43.34 -9.14
CA ALA A 354 2.32 44.45 -10.08
C ALA A 354 3.50 45.42 -9.86
N HIS A 355 3.88 45.68 -8.60
CA HIS A 355 5.04 46.51 -8.26
C HIS A 355 6.36 45.90 -8.76
N GLN A 356 6.52 44.58 -8.65
CA GLN A 356 7.66 43.82 -9.18
C GLN A 356 7.65 43.70 -10.72
N GLY A 357 6.64 44.25 -11.40
CA GLY A 357 6.54 44.23 -12.85
C GLY A 357 6.26 42.83 -13.42
N LEU A 358 5.65 41.93 -12.66
CA LEU A 358 5.29 40.60 -13.15
C LEU A 358 3.94 40.64 -13.84
N ILE A 359 2.95 41.31 -13.26
CA ILE A 359 1.58 41.36 -13.78
C ILE A 359 1.15 42.79 -14.13
N CYS A 360 0.12 42.91 -14.97
CA CYS A 360 -0.59 44.17 -15.10
C CYS A 360 -1.40 44.44 -13.83
N SER A 361 -1.60 45.71 -13.47
CA SER A 361 -2.41 46.08 -12.31
C SER A 361 -3.83 45.50 -12.45
N PRO A 362 -4.35 44.81 -11.42
CA PRO A 362 -5.65 44.14 -11.50
C PRO A 362 -6.77 45.16 -11.70
N LYS A 363 -7.83 44.79 -12.43
CA LYS A 363 -8.97 45.69 -12.64
C LYS A 363 -9.82 45.74 -11.38
N GLU A 364 -9.73 46.84 -10.66
CA GLU A 364 -10.59 47.13 -9.52
C GLU A 364 -11.93 47.72 -9.97
N GLY A 365 -13.02 47.33 -9.30
CA GLY A 365 -14.34 47.90 -9.56
C GLY A 365 -15.27 47.76 -8.36
N VAL A 366 -16.32 48.58 -8.33
CA VAL A 366 -17.33 48.56 -7.27
C VAL A 366 -18.51 47.70 -7.72
N VAL A 367 -18.88 46.72 -6.90
CA VAL A 367 -20.03 45.84 -7.14
C VAL A 367 -21.30 46.40 -6.50
N ALA A 368 -21.19 46.82 -5.23
CA ALA A 368 -22.33 47.30 -4.46
C ALA A 368 -21.87 48.21 -3.31
N SER A 369 -22.78 49.03 -2.79
CA SER A 369 -22.56 49.81 -1.58
C SER A 369 -23.78 49.71 -0.67
N GLY A 370 -23.56 49.84 0.63
CA GLY A 370 -24.60 49.81 1.65
C GLY A 370 -24.22 50.59 2.90
N ALA A 371 -25.11 50.58 3.87
CA ALA A 371 -24.89 51.13 5.20
C ALA A 371 -25.45 50.16 6.25
N THR A 372 -24.73 49.99 7.34
CA THR A 372 -25.20 49.40 8.60
C THR A 372 -25.55 50.55 9.57
N ALA A 373 -25.95 50.22 10.80
CA ALA A 373 -26.19 51.25 11.83
C ALA A 373 -24.92 52.08 12.12
N ASP A 374 -23.74 51.44 11.99
CA ASP A 374 -22.48 51.99 12.51
C ASP A 374 -21.43 52.27 11.42
N SER A 375 -21.62 51.77 10.19
CA SER A 375 -20.68 51.98 9.08
C SER A 375 -21.34 52.10 7.70
N ARG A 376 -20.66 52.78 6.78
CA ARG A 376 -20.96 52.70 5.34
C ARG A 376 -19.95 51.78 4.69
N TRP A 377 -20.40 50.88 3.84
CA TRP A 377 -19.54 49.89 3.21
C TRP A 377 -19.68 49.88 1.69
N THR A 378 -18.57 49.61 1.00
CA THR A 378 -18.51 49.42 -0.45
C THR A 378 -17.87 48.06 -0.72
N LEU A 379 -18.60 47.20 -1.41
CA LEU A 379 -18.12 45.91 -1.90
C LEU A 379 -17.40 46.13 -3.23
N CYS A 380 -16.10 45.87 -3.21
CA CYS A 380 -15.21 45.99 -4.35
C CYS A 380 -14.86 44.60 -4.90
N HIS A 381 -14.43 44.54 -6.16
CA HIS A 381 -13.88 43.35 -6.79
C HIS A 381 -12.48 43.60 -7.36
N LEU A 382 -11.66 42.54 -7.38
CA LEU A 382 -10.45 42.45 -8.20
C LEU A 382 -10.71 41.44 -9.32
N ASP A 383 -10.66 41.89 -10.56
CA ASP A 383 -10.85 41.07 -11.77
C ASP A 383 -12.14 40.22 -11.78
N GLN A 384 -13.16 40.64 -11.03
CA GLN A 384 -14.45 39.97 -10.82
C GLN A 384 -14.36 38.59 -10.14
N GLN A 385 -13.22 38.25 -9.50
CA GLN A 385 -13.01 36.93 -8.87
C GLN A 385 -12.68 36.96 -7.39
N VAL A 386 -12.19 38.10 -6.89
CA VAL A 386 -11.93 38.33 -5.47
C VAL A 386 -12.76 39.51 -5.03
N LEU A 387 -13.43 39.37 -3.90
CA LEU A 387 -14.31 40.37 -3.33
C LEU A 387 -13.75 40.81 -2.00
N TYR A 388 -13.76 42.11 -1.76
CA TYR A 388 -13.33 42.71 -0.50
C TYR A 388 -14.21 43.91 -0.18
N VAL A 389 -14.25 44.33 1.08
CA VAL A 389 -15.10 45.42 1.52
C VAL A 389 -14.23 46.60 1.96
N GLN A 390 -14.64 47.81 1.56
CA GLN A 390 -14.15 49.07 2.08
C GLN A 390 -15.21 49.64 3.02
N GLU A 391 -14.93 49.65 4.32
CA GLU A 391 -15.78 50.21 5.36
C GLU A 391 -15.32 51.62 5.75
N ARG A 392 -16.27 52.52 5.92
CA ARG A 392 -16.12 53.86 6.47
C ARG A 392 -16.93 53.94 7.75
N LEU A 393 -16.24 53.97 8.88
CA LEU A 393 -16.88 54.07 10.20
C LEU A 393 -17.49 55.45 10.37
N THR A 394 -18.78 55.54 10.71
CA THR A 394 -19.40 56.82 11.04
C THR A 394 -19.21 57.14 12.51
N THR A 395 -17.99 57.49 12.93
CA THR A 395 -17.78 58.11 14.24
C THR A 395 -18.09 59.61 14.16
N SER A 396 -18.69 60.14 15.22
CA SER A 396 -19.27 61.48 15.33
C SER A 396 -18.30 62.62 14.96
N GLY A 397 -18.31 63.04 13.69
CA GLY A 397 -17.83 64.35 13.25
C GLY A 397 -16.37 64.47 12.76
N LEU A 398 -15.60 63.37 12.72
CA LEU A 398 -14.25 63.35 12.13
C LEU A 398 -14.23 62.43 10.91
N GLU A 399 -13.61 62.87 9.82
CA GLU A 399 -13.51 62.10 8.58
C GLU A 399 -12.93 60.70 8.86
N ALA A 400 -13.74 59.70 8.54
CA ALA A 400 -13.57 58.30 8.90
C ALA A 400 -12.32 57.66 8.29
N ALA A 401 -11.59 56.87 9.08
CA ALA A 401 -10.63 55.91 8.55
C ALA A 401 -11.37 54.93 7.60
N VAL A 402 -10.85 54.77 6.38
CA VAL A 402 -11.32 53.73 5.45
C VAL A 402 -10.61 52.44 5.83
N GLY A 403 -11.32 51.55 6.49
CA GLY A 403 -10.83 50.21 6.82
C GLY A 403 -11.18 49.24 5.70
N LEU A 404 -10.22 48.42 5.26
CA LEU A 404 -10.57 47.23 4.48
C LEU A 404 -11.15 46.19 5.44
N SER A 405 -12.14 45.42 5.00
CA SER A 405 -12.71 44.30 5.76
C SER A 405 -13.05 43.12 4.84
N HIS A 406 -13.19 41.93 5.45
CA HIS A 406 -13.59 40.72 4.75
C HIS A 406 -15.08 40.72 4.41
N LEU A 407 -15.48 39.83 3.52
CA LEU A 407 -16.88 39.67 3.18
C LEU A 407 -17.65 39.02 4.34
N ARG A 408 -18.74 39.65 4.79
CA ARG A 408 -19.60 39.15 5.89
C ARG A 408 -20.95 38.73 5.34
N PHE A 409 -21.68 37.90 6.09
CA PHE A 409 -23.00 37.41 5.66
C PHE A 409 -23.95 38.53 5.20
N HIS A 410 -24.04 39.63 5.95
CA HIS A 410 -24.94 40.74 5.62
C HIS A 410 -24.50 41.53 4.37
N HIS A 411 -23.20 41.58 4.06
CA HIS A 411 -22.69 42.15 2.80
C HIS A 411 -23.20 41.33 1.60
N VAL A 412 -23.08 40.00 1.68
CA VAL A 412 -23.56 39.07 0.65
C VAL A 412 -25.09 39.12 0.55
N HIS A 413 -25.80 39.23 1.67
CA HIS A 413 -27.25 39.38 1.65
C HIS A 413 -27.69 40.63 0.86
N GLY A 414 -27.00 41.76 1.06
CA GLY A 414 -27.22 42.98 0.28
C GLY A 414 -26.88 42.83 -1.21
N LEU A 415 -25.81 42.08 -1.53
CA LEU A 415 -25.40 41.76 -2.90
C LEU A 415 -26.45 40.90 -3.62
N MET A 416 -26.95 39.84 -2.96
CA MET A 416 -27.86 38.85 -3.55
C MET A 416 -29.22 39.44 -3.94
N GLN A 417 -29.59 40.61 -3.42
CA GLN A 417 -30.79 41.33 -3.82
C GLN A 417 -30.59 42.21 -5.07
N LYS A 418 -29.35 42.58 -5.40
CA LYS A 418 -29.04 43.66 -6.36
C LYS A 418 -28.10 43.28 -7.49
N CYS A 419 -27.39 42.16 -7.43
CA CYS A 419 -26.35 41.80 -8.40
C CYS A 419 -26.80 40.74 -9.42
N PRO A 420 -26.86 41.08 -10.73
CA PRO A 420 -27.27 40.13 -11.76
C PRO A 420 -26.17 39.11 -12.12
N ILE A 421 -24.90 39.36 -11.80
CA ILE A 421 -23.77 38.56 -12.29
C ILE A 421 -23.57 37.29 -11.42
N ASP A 422 -23.75 36.11 -12.01
CA ASP A 422 -23.62 34.81 -11.31
C ASP A 422 -22.21 34.57 -10.75
N THR A 423 -21.16 34.97 -11.47
CA THR A 423 -19.75 34.75 -11.04
C THR A 423 -19.42 35.48 -9.74
N LEU A 424 -19.90 36.72 -9.59
CA LEU A 424 -19.72 37.51 -8.37
C LEU A 424 -20.53 36.94 -7.21
N ARG A 425 -21.74 36.42 -7.46
CA ARG A 425 -22.55 35.74 -6.42
C ARG A 425 -21.83 34.50 -5.89
N ARG A 426 -21.28 33.68 -6.79
CA ARG A 426 -20.52 32.49 -6.40
C ARG A 426 -19.28 32.85 -5.59
N ALA A 427 -18.47 33.80 -6.07
CA ALA A 427 -17.29 34.27 -5.36
C ALA A 427 -17.63 34.83 -3.97
N ALA A 428 -18.78 35.51 -3.84
CA ALA A 428 -19.24 36.04 -2.57
C ALA A 428 -19.60 34.93 -1.57
N VAL A 429 -20.32 33.90 -2.03
CA VAL A 429 -20.65 32.74 -1.21
C VAL A 429 -19.38 31.99 -0.79
N ASP A 430 -18.45 31.75 -1.71
CA ASP A 430 -17.18 31.09 -1.40
C ASP A 430 -16.38 31.85 -0.34
N ALA A 431 -16.31 33.18 -0.43
CA ALA A 431 -15.59 34.02 0.53
C ALA A 431 -16.20 33.94 1.94
N ILE A 432 -17.53 33.97 2.07
CA ILE A 432 -18.16 33.83 3.40
C ILE A 432 -18.03 32.41 3.94
N LEU A 433 -18.12 31.37 3.11
CA LEU A 433 -17.92 29.99 3.55
C LEU A 433 -16.54 29.76 4.18
N GLN A 434 -15.54 30.51 3.72
CA GLN A 434 -14.17 30.48 4.26
C GLN A 434 -14.00 31.32 5.53
N SER A 435 -14.55 32.55 5.55
CA SER A 435 -14.22 33.56 6.56
C SER A 435 -15.22 33.68 7.71
N GLU A 436 -16.50 33.34 7.50
CA GLU A 436 -17.55 33.60 8.49
C GLU A 436 -17.69 32.51 9.55
N SER A 437 -18.11 32.92 10.75
CA SER A 437 -18.37 32.01 11.88
C SER A 437 -19.45 30.97 11.54
N ALA A 438 -19.36 29.76 12.13
CA ALA A 438 -20.36 28.72 11.94
C ALA A 438 -21.80 29.19 12.28
N THR A 439 -21.93 30.07 13.27
CA THR A 439 -23.21 30.68 13.68
C THR A 439 -23.79 31.60 12.60
N ALA A 440 -22.94 32.42 11.95
CA ALA A 440 -23.36 33.26 10.83
C ALA A 440 -23.69 32.41 9.59
N LEU A 441 -22.86 31.40 9.28
CA LEU A 441 -23.10 30.46 8.19
C LEU A 441 -24.44 29.73 8.35
N ALA A 442 -24.84 29.38 9.56
CA ALA A 442 -26.13 28.73 9.84
C ALA A 442 -27.37 29.59 9.52
N GLN A 443 -27.18 30.83 9.04
CA GLN A 443 -28.24 31.72 8.54
C GLN A 443 -28.32 31.76 7.00
N ILE A 444 -27.34 31.17 6.29
CA ILE A 444 -27.30 31.17 4.83
C ILE A 444 -28.52 30.43 4.24
N PRO A 445 -29.27 31.03 3.31
CA PRO A 445 -30.33 30.33 2.59
C PRO A 445 -29.79 29.19 1.71
N ALA A 446 -30.49 28.06 1.64
CA ALA A 446 -30.07 26.92 0.79
C ALA A 446 -29.88 27.31 -0.68
N LYS A 447 -30.69 28.24 -1.19
CA LYS A 447 -30.59 28.78 -2.57
C LYS A 447 -29.27 29.47 -2.92
N TRP A 448 -28.41 29.76 -1.94
CA TRP A 448 -27.08 30.35 -2.19
C TRP A 448 -26.00 29.29 -2.42
N LEU A 449 -26.26 28.03 -2.05
CA LEU A 449 -25.33 26.92 -2.21
C LEU A 449 -25.59 26.27 -3.57
N GLU A 450 -24.89 26.74 -4.60
CA GLU A 450 -25.17 26.39 -6.00
C GLU A 450 -24.38 25.17 -6.49
N THR A 451 -23.32 24.76 -5.78
CA THR A 451 -22.46 23.63 -6.17
C THR A 451 -22.31 22.60 -5.05
N GLU A 452 -21.94 21.37 -5.41
CA GLU A 452 -21.62 20.29 -4.46
C GLU A 452 -20.46 20.72 -3.53
N GLU A 453 -19.40 21.32 -4.08
CA GLU A 453 -18.23 21.77 -3.30
C GLU A 453 -18.58 22.85 -2.26
N GLN A 454 -19.49 23.78 -2.61
CA GLN A 454 -19.99 24.78 -1.68
C GLN A 454 -20.79 24.13 -0.55
N CYS A 455 -21.64 23.15 -0.90
CA CYS A 455 -22.39 22.39 0.09
C CYS A 455 -21.46 21.59 1.01
N GLU A 456 -20.42 20.95 0.48
CA GLU A 456 -19.44 20.19 1.27
C GLU A 456 -18.69 21.10 2.25
N ARG A 457 -18.12 22.21 1.76
CA ARG A 457 -17.46 23.21 2.62
C ARG A 457 -18.39 23.76 3.68
N PHE A 458 -19.62 24.08 3.30
CA PHE A 458 -20.64 24.57 4.22
C PHE A 458 -20.97 23.56 5.33
N LEU A 459 -21.28 22.31 4.96
CA LEU A 459 -21.66 21.25 5.90
C LEU A 459 -20.51 20.89 6.85
N LEU A 460 -19.28 20.87 6.33
CA LEU A 460 -18.08 20.69 7.13
C LEU A 460 -17.92 21.82 8.17
N ARG A 461 -18.13 23.08 7.77
CA ARG A 461 -17.94 24.26 8.64
C ARG A 461 -18.97 24.37 9.76
N ILE A 462 -20.25 24.07 9.49
CA ILE A 462 -21.29 24.16 10.51
C ILE A 462 -21.40 22.89 11.37
N GLY A 463 -20.89 21.77 10.86
CA GLY A 463 -20.92 20.48 11.52
C GLY A 463 -22.28 19.76 11.45
N PRO A 464 -22.33 18.45 11.78
CA PRO A 464 -23.50 17.60 11.55
C PRO A 464 -24.77 18.04 12.29
N ALA A 465 -24.66 18.42 13.56
CA ALA A 465 -25.80 18.81 14.39
C ALA A 465 -26.43 20.14 13.94
N ALA A 466 -25.60 21.13 13.61
CA ALA A 466 -26.08 22.42 13.12
C ALA A 466 -26.63 22.29 11.69
N ALA A 467 -26.08 21.41 10.86
CA ALA A 467 -26.57 21.16 9.51
C ALA A 467 -28.01 20.66 9.48
N ILE A 468 -28.39 19.74 10.39
CA ILE A 468 -29.77 19.27 10.52
C ILE A 468 -30.69 20.41 10.95
N SER A 469 -30.30 21.14 12.00
CA SER A 469 -31.07 22.28 12.52
C SER A 469 -31.27 23.36 11.46
N TRP A 470 -30.21 23.66 10.71
CA TRP A 470 -30.24 24.58 9.58
C TRP A 470 -31.23 24.10 8.51
N ALA A 471 -31.11 22.86 8.05
CA ALA A 471 -31.99 22.31 7.02
C ALA A 471 -33.46 22.32 7.44
N GLN A 472 -33.75 22.03 8.71
CA GLN A 472 -35.11 22.09 9.28
C GLN A 472 -35.70 23.49 9.25
N ARG A 473 -34.90 24.54 9.50
CA ARG A 473 -35.33 25.95 9.43
C ARG A 473 -35.59 26.46 8.01
N GLN A 474 -35.04 25.80 6.99
CA GLN A 474 -35.29 26.19 5.59
C GLN A 474 -36.71 25.75 5.18
N GLU A 475 -37.63 26.71 5.06
CA GLU A 475 -39.05 26.50 4.74
C GLU A 475 -39.28 25.75 3.42
N ASN A 476 -38.42 25.95 2.40
CA ASN A 476 -38.56 25.30 1.11
C ASN A 476 -37.20 25.13 0.41
N ILE A 477 -36.54 23.97 0.63
CA ILE A 477 -35.33 23.60 -0.12
C ILE A 477 -35.78 23.01 -1.46
N ARG A 478 -35.48 23.70 -2.56
CA ARG A 478 -35.88 23.31 -3.92
C ARG A 478 -35.12 22.06 -4.36
N LEU A 479 -35.67 21.32 -5.33
CA LEU A 479 -35.02 20.12 -5.87
C LEU A 479 -33.62 20.40 -6.43
N SER A 480 -33.40 21.58 -7.04
CA SER A 480 -32.08 21.99 -7.53
C SER A 480 -31.04 22.13 -6.41
N GLU A 481 -31.46 22.55 -5.22
CA GLU A 481 -30.57 22.70 -4.05
C GLU A 481 -30.30 21.33 -3.42
N ILE A 482 -31.32 20.46 -3.36
CA ILE A 482 -31.15 19.07 -2.90
C ILE A 482 -30.16 18.31 -3.79
N LYS A 483 -30.14 18.56 -5.11
CA LYS A 483 -29.16 17.96 -6.04
C LYS A 483 -27.70 18.27 -5.69
N CYS A 484 -27.42 19.37 -4.99
CA CYS A 484 -26.08 19.72 -4.54
C CYS A 484 -25.85 19.30 -3.08
N LEU A 485 -26.85 19.49 -2.22
CA LEU A 485 -26.77 19.18 -0.79
C LEU A 485 -26.72 17.69 -0.49
N LEU A 486 -27.47 16.86 -1.23
CA LEU A 486 -27.58 15.44 -0.95
C LEU A 486 -26.27 14.67 -1.23
N PRO A 487 -25.58 14.87 -2.38
CA PRO A 487 -24.25 14.32 -2.60
C PRO A 487 -23.25 14.81 -1.55
N ALA A 488 -23.21 16.12 -1.27
CA ALA A 488 -22.31 16.70 -0.27
C ALA A 488 -22.53 16.13 1.15
N ALA A 489 -23.80 16.00 1.56
CA ALA A 489 -24.17 15.38 2.83
C ALA A 489 -23.75 13.90 2.89
N THR A 490 -23.77 13.22 1.75
CA THR A 490 -23.32 11.84 1.60
C THR A 490 -21.81 11.73 1.72
N THR A 491 -21.04 12.56 1.02
CA THR A 491 -19.57 12.63 1.11
C THR A 491 -19.11 12.93 2.54
N GLY A 492 -19.80 13.85 3.24
CA GLY A 492 -19.50 14.21 4.62
C GLY A 492 -20.03 13.23 5.68
N GLY A 493 -20.73 12.15 5.29
CA GLY A 493 -21.25 11.15 6.24
C GLY A 493 -22.37 11.66 7.16
N HIS A 494 -23.12 12.69 6.75
CA HIS A 494 -24.19 13.32 7.52
C HIS A 494 -25.51 12.54 7.42
N ALA A 495 -25.55 11.31 7.96
CA ALA A 495 -26.66 10.35 7.80
C ALA A 495 -28.06 10.94 8.07
N GLU A 496 -28.23 11.69 9.15
CA GLU A 496 -29.53 12.29 9.50
C GLU A 496 -29.96 13.39 8.53
N LEU A 497 -29.02 14.18 8.01
CA LEU A 497 -29.30 15.16 6.98
C LEU A 497 -29.67 14.47 5.67
N VAL A 498 -28.94 13.42 5.29
CA VAL A 498 -29.27 12.58 4.12
C VAL A 498 -30.70 12.05 4.24
N ARG A 499 -31.08 11.45 5.39
CA ARG A 499 -32.44 10.97 5.65
C ARG A 499 -33.49 12.09 5.60
N LEU A 500 -33.18 13.27 6.11
CA LEU A 500 -34.07 14.44 6.06
C LEU A 500 -34.31 14.90 4.62
N LEU A 501 -33.25 15.02 3.83
CA LEU A 501 -33.32 15.43 2.42
C LEU A 501 -34.08 14.39 1.59
N MET A 502 -33.81 13.08 1.79
CA MET A 502 -34.57 11.99 1.17
C MET A 502 -36.06 12.05 1.55
N ARG A 503 -36.40 12.31 2.82
CA ARG A 503 -37.80 12.46 3.27
C ARG A 503 -38.51 13.66 2.64
N ARG A 504 -37.82 14.79 2.43
CA ARG A 504 -38.38 15.92 1.68
C ARG A 504 -38.67 15.58 0.22
N MET A 505 -38.02 14.54 -0.30
CA MET A 505 -38.28 13.97 -1.61
C MET A 505 -39.26 12.79 -1.59
N ALA A 506 -39.94 12.48 -0.47
CA ALA A 506 -40.79 11.29 -0.34
C ALA A 506 -41.96 11.27 -1.35
N ASN A 507 -42.42 12.42 -1.83
CA ASN A 507 -43.43 12.51 -2.89
C ASN A 507 -42.87 12.18 -4.29
N ALA A 508 -41.54 12.17 -4.45
CA ALA A 508 -40.89 11.71 -5.66
C ALA A 508 -40.76 10.18 -5.65
N ARG A 509 -40.70 9.56 -6.83
CA ARG A 509 -40.40 8.12 -6.93
C ARG A 509 -39.01 7.85 -6.32
N PRO A 510 -38.78 6.74 -5.59
CA PRO A 510 -37.48 6.40 -5.00
C PRO A 510 -36.30 6.55 -5.99
N LEU A 511 -36.54 6.17 -7.24
CA LEU A 511 -35.60 6.29 -8.34
C LEU A 511 -35.14 7.74 -8.61
N VAL A 512 -36.02 8.73 -8.46
CA VAL A 512 -35.69 10.16 -8.64
C VAL A 512 -34.76 10.63 -7.52
N THR A 513 -35.00 10.18 -6.29
CA THR A 513 -34.13 10.45 -5.14
C THR A 513 -32.75 9.82 -5.34
N LEU A 514 -32.71 8.58 -5.83
CA LEU A 514 -31.46 7.90 -6.17
C LEU A 514 -30.63 8.69 -7.19
N PHE A 515 -31.25 9.17 -8.27
CA PHE A 515 -30.55 9.98 -9.27
C PHE A 515 -30.14 11.36 -8.78
N THR A 516 -30.87 11.92 -7.82
CA THR A 516 -30.55 13.22 -7.22
C THR A 516 -29.30 13.14 -6.34
N GLY A 517 -29.00 11.97 -5.78
CA GLY A 517 -27.73 11.70 -5.09
C GLY A 517 -26.51 11.61 -6.02
N GLY A 518 -26.73 11.57 -7.34
CA GLY A 518 -25.67 11.45 -8.34
C GLY A 518 -25.19 10.02 -8.59
N PRO A 519 -24.26 9.83 -9.54
CA PRO A 519 -23.67 8.53 -9.80
C PRO A 519 -22.79 8.10 -8.61
N HIS A 520 -22.60 6.79 -8.45
CA HIS A 520 -21.75 6.22 -7.40
C HIS A 520 -22.14 6.59 -5.96
N VAL A 521 -23.40 6.94 -5.70
CA VAL A 521 -23.80 7.49 -4.39
C VAL A 521 -23.62 6.52 -3.23
N PHE A 522 -23.81 5.21 -3.48
CA PHE A 522 -23.54 4.19 -2.45
C PHE A 522 -22.04 4.12 -2.16
N HIS A 523 -21.20 4.11 -3.20
CA HIS A 523 -19.74 4.17 -3.02
C HIS A 523 -19.32 5.44 -2.27
N LYS A 524 -19.87 6.62 -2.57
CA LYS A 524 -19.61 7.86 -1.81
C LYS A 524 -20.01 7.71 -0.33
N ALA A 525 -21.18 7.14 -0.06
CA ALA A 525 -21.69 6.92 1.29
C ALA A 525 -20.80 5.98 2.11
N VAL A 526 -20.27 4.95 1.45
CA VAL A 526 -19.32 4.02 2.07
C VAL A 526 -17.96 4.69 2.25
N ALA A 527 -17.48 5.46 1.26
CA ALA A 527 -16.21 6.18 1.32
C ALA A 527 -16.19 7.25 2.43
N SER A 528 -17.35 7.77 2.81
CA SER A 528 -17.49 8.70 3.95
C SER A 528 -17.20 8.04 5.31
N GLY A 529 -17.10 6.71 5.38
CA GLY A 529 -16.91 5.96 6.63
C GLY A 529 -18.14 5.93 7.55
N SER A 530 -19.31 6.37 7.09
CA SER A 530 -20.54 6.43 7.90
C SER A 530 -21.49 5.30 7.53
N ILE A 531 -21.52 4.24 8.34
CA ILE A 531 -22.40 3.08 8.09
C ILE A 531 -23.87 3.48 8.04
N GLU A 532 -24.29 4.45 8.84
CA GLU A 532 -25.66 4.94 8.85
C GLU A 532 -26.03 5.67 7.55
N THR A 533 -25.06 6.38 6.95
CA THR A 533 -25.23 7.01 5.63
C THR A 533 -25.33 5.93 4.54
N ALA A 534 -24.43 4.95 4.56
CA ALA A 534 -24.47 3.82 3.63
C ALA A 534 -25.77 3.02 3.77
N ARG A 535 -26.27 2.82 4.99
CA ARG A 535 -27.52 2.10 5.27
C ARG A 535 -28.73 2.83 4.71
N ALA A 536 -28.81 4.15 4.89
CA ALA A 536 -29.87 4.96 4.29
C ALA A 536 -29.90 4.83 2.76
N TRP A 537 -28.73 4.83 2.12
CA TRP A 537 -28.64 4.61 0.67
C TRP A 537 -28.98 3.17 0.25
N ALA A 538 -28.53 2.15 0.98
CA ALA A 538 -28.87 0.75 0.72
C ALA A 538 -30.39 0.51 0.80
N GLU A 539 -31.06 1.07 1.80
CA GLU A 539 -32.52 1.01 1.96
C GLU A 539 -33.24 1.66 0.77
N LEU A 540 -32.81 2.84 0.34
CA LEU A 540 -33.40 3.51 -0.82
C LEU A 540 -33.17 2.73 -2.13
N ILE A 541 -31.99 2.12 -2.30
CA ILE A 541 -31.68 1.30 -3.48
C ILE A 541 -32.57 0.06 -3.51
N ARG A 542 -32.77 -0.64 -2.38
CA ARG A 542 -33.71 -1.76 -2.26
C ARG A 542 -35.14 -1.35 -2.60
N ALA A 543 -35.63 -0.28 -2.00
CA ALA A 543 -36.97 0.25 -2.27
C ALA A 543 -37.14 0.67 -3.75
N SER A 544 -36.08 1.19 -4.36
CA SER A 544 -36.07 1.49 -5.80
C SER A 544 -36.16 0.21 -6.63
N ALA A 545 -35.40 -0.83 -6.29
CA ALA A 545 -35.45 -2.13 -6.95
C ALA A 545 -36.85 -2.78 -6.87
N ASP A 546 -37.52 -2.67 -5.72
CA ASP A 546 -38.86 -3.24 -5.49
C ASP A 546 -39.97 -2.54 -6.27
N THR A 547 -39.78 -1.27 -6.64
CA THR A 547 -40.82 -0.46 -7.31
C THR A 547 -40.71 -0.46 -8.84
N ILE A 548 -39.68 -1.09 -9.40
CA ILE A 548 -39.43 -1.11 -10.84
C ILE A 548 -40.29 -2.18 -11.50
N SER A 549 -41.08 -1.77 -12.49
CA SER A 549 -41.84 -2.71 -13.32
C SER A 549 -40.88 -3.56 -14.17
N PRO A 550 -41.23 -4.81 -14.54
CA PRO A 550 -40.40 -5.63 -15.43
C PRO A 550 -40.09 -4.95 -16.78
N LYS A 551 -40.97 -4.06 -17.25
CA LYS A 551 -40.78 -3.30 -18.49
C LYS A 551 -39.76 -2.17 -18.35
N ASP A 552 -39.64 -1.59 -17.15
CA ASP A 552 -38.71 -0.49 -16.86
C ASP A 552 -37.34 -1.01 -16.37
N PHE A 553 -37.20 -2.32 -16.20
CA PHE A 553 -36.01 -2.96 -15.65
C PHE A 553 -34.74 -2.73 -16.47
N ASN A 554 -34.82 -2.93 -17.79
CA ASN A 554 -33.71 -2.66 -18.69
C ASN A 554 -33.32 -1.17 -18.67
N ARG A 555 -34.31 -0.29 -18.53
CA ARG A 555 -34.07 1.15 -18.41
C ARG A 555 -33.37 1.46 -17.08
N PHE A 556 -33.78 0.84 -15.97
CA PHE A 556 -33.08 0.98 -14.70
C PHE A 556 -31.64 0.47 -14.77
N ARG A 557 -31.42 -0.74 -15.30
CA ARG A 557 -30.08 -1.33 -15.45
C ARG A 557 -29.14 -0.48 -16.32
N ASN A 558 -29.67 0.11 -17.39
CA ASN A 558 -28.91 1.01 -18.25
C ASN A 558 -28.55 2.33 -17.55
N ILE A 559 -29.35 2.79 -16.59
CA ILE A 559 -29.14 4.08 -15.90
C ILE A 559 -28.42 3.91 -14.55
N PHE A 560 -28.53 2.74 -13.91
CA PHE A 560 -27.79 2.33 -12.72
C PHE A 560 -26.86 1.15 -13.06
N PRO A 561 -25.79 1.39 -13.83
CA PRO A 561 -24.83 0.35 -14.16
C PRO A 561 -24.15 -0.14 -12.88
N GLU A 562 -23.76 -1.41 -12.87
CA GLU A 562 -23.19 -2.10 -11.69
C GLU A 562 -21.97 -1.36 -11.10
N GLN A 563 -21.22 -0.66 -11.96
CA GLN A 563 -20.12 0.24 -11.58
C GLN A 563 -20.51 1.35 -10.59
N TYR A 564 -21.80 1.71 -10.48
CA TYR A 564 -22.29 2.70 -9.51
C TYR A 564 -22.30 2.19 -8.07
N LEU A 565 -22.16 0.89 -7.83
CA LEU A 565 -21.99 0.37 -6.47
C LEU A 565 -20.52 0.40 -6.02
N VAL A 566 -19.58 0.33 -6.96
CA VAL A 566 -18.16 0.09 -6.67
C VAL A 566 -17.26 1.30 -6.89
N GLY A 567 -17.67 2.32 -7.65
CA GLY A 567 -16.82 3.48 -7.97
C GLY A 567 -16.04 3.30 -9.28
N ARG A 568 -15.39 4.35 -9.79
CA ARG A 568 -14.58 4.27 -11.03
C ARG A 568 -13.26 3.51 -10.82
N ASP A 569 -12.65 3.67 -9.64
CA ASP A 569 -11.28 3.18 -9.37
C ASP A 569 -11.26 1.95 -8.44
N ASP A 570 -12.38 1.61 -7.80
CA ASP A 570 -12.46 0.51 -6.83
C ASP A 570 -12.93 -0.78 -7.54
N VAL A 571 -11.98 -1.49 -8.16
CA VAL A 571 -12.29 -2.71 -8.94
C VAL A 571 -12.89 -3.82 -8.06
N LYS A 572 -12.74 -3.78 -6.72
CA LYS A 572 -13.21 -4.84 -5.79
C LYS A 572 -13.52 -4.33 -4.35
N PRO A 573 -14.67 -3.68 -4.08
CA PRO A 573 -14.96 -3.06 -2.77
C PRO A 573 -14.96 -4.03 -1.58
N ALA A 574 -15.36 -5.29 -1.79
CA ALA A 574 -15.26 -6.30 -0.73
C ALA A 574 -13.81 -6.51 -0.26
N SER A 575 -12.84 -6.38 -1.17
CA SER A 575 -11.41 -6.44 -0.80
C SER A 575 -11.03 -5.32 0.16
N LYS A 576 -11.48 -4.10 -0.11
CA LYS A 576 -11.19 -2.93 0.73
C LYS A 576 -11.75 -3.08 2.14
N TRP A 577 -13.00 -3.53 2.30
CA TRP A 577 -13.62 -3.68 3.62
C TRP A 577 -13.13 -4.92 4.37
N LEU A 578 -12.80 -5.98 3.64
CA LEU A 578 -12.12 -7.13 4.21
C LEU A 578 -10.79 -6.71 4.85
N MET A 579 -9.99 -5.89 4.17
CA MET A 579 -8.69 -5.42 4.67
C MET A 579 -8.78 -4.32 5.74
N ARG A 580 -9.83 -3.49 5.72
CA ARG A 580 -10.09 -2.49 6.78
C ARG A 580 -10.64 -3.08 8.07
N ALA A 581 -10.93 -4.38 8.12
CA ALA A 581 -11.53 -5.07 9.26
C ALA A 581 -12.89 -4.47 9.69
N ASP A 582 -13.72 -4.05 8.71
CA ASP A 582 -15.06 -3.50 8.94
C ASP A 582 -16.14 -4.52 8.52
N PRO A 583 -16.49 -5.48 9.40
CA PRO A 583 -17.42 -6.54 9.07
C PRO A 583 -18.85 -6.01 8.86
N GLU A 584 -19.23 -4.91 9.49
CA GLU A 584 -20.58 -4.34 9.35
C GLU A 584 -20.78 -3.67 7.98
N MET A 585 -19.78 -2.92 7.51
CA MET A 585 -19.83 -2.32 6.18
C MET A 585 -19.76 -3.39 5.08
N LEU A 586 -18.94 -4.43 5.29
CA LEU A 586 -18.86 -5.59 4.39
C LEU A 586 -20.21 -6.32 4.32
N ASP A 587 -20.85 -6.58 5.46
CA ASP A 587 -22.18 -7.21 5.51
C ASP A 587 -23.23 -6.36 4.79
N LEU A 588 -23.27 -5.05 5.06
CA LEU A 588 -24.22 -4.14 4.43
C LEU A 588 -24.06 -4.14 2.91
N PHE A 589 -22.82 -4.06 2.40
CA PHE A 589 -22.53 -4.09 0.97
C PHE A 589 -22.93 -5.42 0.34
N LEU A 590 -22.45 -6.55 0.88
CA LEU A 590 -22.72 -7.86 0.29
C LEU A 590 -24.21 -8.20 0.36
N ARG A 591 -24.90 -7.85 1.45
CA ARG A 591 -26.35 -8.02 1.54
C ARG A 591 -27.08 -7.23 0.48
N LEU A 592 -26.69 -5.97 0.25
CA LEU A 592 -27.26 -5.17 -0.84
C LEU A 592 -27.01 -5.83 -2.21
N VAL A 593 -25.81 -6.34 -2.47
CA VAL A 593 -25.49 -7.06 -3.72
C VAL A 593 -26.41 -8.28 -3.89
N LEU A 594 -26.57 -9.10 -2.86
CA LEU A 594 -27.42 -10.28 -2.93
C LEU A 594 -28.91 -9.92 -3.08
N ASP A 595 -29.40 -8.93 -2.35
CA ASP A 595 -30.79 -8.45 -2.46
C ASP A 595 -31.11 -8.01 -3.89
N LEU A 596 -30.18 -7.32 -4.55
CA LEU A 596 -30.30 -6.89 -5.93
C LEU A 596 -30.15 -8.05 -6.92
N ALA A 597 -29.29 -9.03 -6.64
CA ALA A 597 -29.14 -10.24 -7.45
C ALA A 597 -30.41 -11.10 -7.48
N VAL A 598 -31.08 -11.30 -6.32
CA VAL A 598 -32.37 -12.01 -6.25
C VAL A 598 -33.43 -11.38 -7.15
N ARG A 599 -33.36 -10.06 -7.34
CA ARG A 599 -34.25 -9.27 -8.22
C ARG A 599 -33.76 -9.20 -9.66
N ASN A 600 -32.71 -9.96 -10.01
CA ASN A 600 -32.02 -9.98 -11.30
C ASN A 600 -31.39 -8.63 -11.71
N VAL A 601 -31.20 -7.70 -10.76
CA VAL A 601 -30.72 -6.33 -11.05
C VAL A 601 -29.25 -6.36 -11.44
N LEU A 602 -28.49 -7.21 -10.76
CA LEU A 602 -27.07 -7.42 -10.98
C LEU A 602 -26.86 -8.72 -11.77
N SER A 603 -25.85 -8.73 -12.63
CA SER A 603 -25.37 -9.93 -13.30
C SER A 603 -24.70 -10.89 -12.31
N ASN A 604 -24.77 -12.20 -12.61
CA ASN A 604 -24.08 -13.21 -11.82
C ASN A 604 -22.55 -12.95 -11.79
N ASP A 605 -21.97 -12.46 -12.89
CA ASP A 605 -20.55 -12.15 -12.95
C ASP A 605 -20.17 -11.02 -11.98
N PHE A 606 -21.03 -10.01 -11.82
CA PHE A 606 -20.82 -8.95 -10.83
C PHE A 606 -20.96 -9.45 -9.39
N VAL A 607 -21.94 -10.33 -9.13
CA VAL A 607 -22.10 -10.96 -7.81
C VAL A 607 -20.84 -11.76 -7.46
N VAL A 608 -20.37 -12.62 -8.38
CA VAL A 608 -19.13 -13.39 -8.20
C VAL A 608 -17.93 -12.46 -7.99
N GLY A 609 -17.81 -11.40 -8.81
CA GLY A 609 -16.76 -10.40 -8.70
C GLY A 609 -16.75 -9.68 -7.35
N SER A 610 -17.94 -9.39 -6.80
CA SER A 610 -18.12 -8.75 -5.49
C SER A 610 -17.79 -9.67 -4.31
N LEU A 611 -17.81 -10.99 -4.51
CA LEU A 611 -17.47 -11.99 -3.50
C LEU A 611 -15.98 -12.37 -3.49
N LEU A 612 -15.19 -11.80 -4.41
CA LEU A 612 -13.74 -11.94 -4.43
C LEU A 612 -13.10 -10.97 -3.42
N GLY A 613 -12.14 -11.48 -2.66
CA GLY A 613 -11.31 -10.68 -1.76
C GLY A 613 -9.92 -11.31 -1.56
N PRO A 614 -8.96 -10.56 -1.01
CA PRO A 614 -7.63 -11.06 -0.64
C PRO A 614 -7.70 -11.95 0.62
N VAL A 615 -8.39 -13.09 0.51
CA VAL A 615 -8.70 -13.97 1.64
C VAL A 615 -7.46 -14.42 2.40
N GLN A 616 -6.38 -14.81 1.70
CA GLN A 616 -5.13 -15.22 2.35
C GLN A 616 -4.50 -14.10 3.16
N GLN A 617 -4.50 -12.87 2.63
CA GLN A 617 -3.94 -11.72 3.36
C GLN A 617 -4.79 -11.40 4.59
N ALA A 618 -6.11 -11.43 4.47
CA ALA A 618 -7.03 -11.25 5.59
C ALA A 618 -6.87 -12.36 6.66
N MET A 619 -6.56 -13.59 6.24
CA MET A 619 -6.21 -14.69 7.14
C MET A 619 -4.90 -14.44 7.89
N VAL A 620 -3.86 -13.95 7.21
CA VAL A 620 -2.57 -13.57 7.83
C VAL A 620 -2.77 -12.46 8.87
N GLU A 621 -3.60 -11.46 8.56
CA GLU A 621 -3.87 -10.31 9.44
C GLU A 621 -4.91 -10.59 10.56
N GLY A 622 -5.39 -11.83 10.71
CA GLY A 622 -6.31 -12.17 11.79
C GLY A 622 -7.72 -11.57 11.65
N ARG A 623 -8.21 -11.32 10.42
CA ARG A 623 -9.50 -10.65 10.16
C ARG A 623 -10.71 -11.60 10.26
N ALA A 624 -10.83 -12.33 11.37
CA ALA A 624 -11.78 -13.42 11.53
C ALA A 624 -13.24 -13.05 11.24
N GLN A 625 -13.73 -11.92 11.78
CA GLN A 625 -15.14 -11.51 11.62
C GLN A 625 -15.48 -11.16 10.16
N SER A 626 -14.61 -10.40 9.47
CA SER A 626 -14.83 -10.04 8.07
C SER A 626 -14.77 -11.26 7.14
N LEU A 627 -13.87 -12.22 7.41
CA LEU A 627 -13.82 -13.50 6.70
C LEU A 627 -15.10 -14.32 6.91
N GLN A 628 -15.63 -14.35 8.12
CA GLN A 628 -16.89 -15.02 8.43
C GLN A 628 -18.07 -14.43 7.67
N VAL A 629 -18.16 -13.09 7.62
CA VAL A 629 -19.17 -12.36 6.83
C VAL A 629 -19.03 -12.72 5.35
N LEU A 630 -17.84 -12.58 4.77
CA LEU A 630 -17.60 -12.88 3.36
C LEU A 630 -17.98 -14.32 3.01
N ALA A 631 -17.52 -15.29 3.80
CA ALA A 631 -17.82 -16.70 3.59
C ALA A 631 -19.32 -17.03 3.75
N ALA A 632 -20.05 -16.33 4.61
CA ALA A 632 -21.50 -16.49 4.72
C ALA A 632 -22.20 -16.14 3.40
N PHE A 633 -21.84 -15.00 2.80
CA PHE A 633 -22.40 -14.56 1.52
C PHE A 633 -21.94 -15.41 0.33
N GLN A 634 -20.71 -15.91 0.34
CA GLN A 634 -20.23 -16.87 -0.68
C GLN A 634 -21.06 -18.16 -0.68
N VAL A 635 -21.37 -18.66 0.52
CA VAL A 635 -22.20 -19.87 0.71
C VAL A 635 -23.64 -19.62 0.32
N GLU A 636 -24.18 -18.45 0.66
CA GLU A 636 -25.51 -18.05 0.25
C GLU A 636 -25.63 -17.98 -1.28
N ALA A 637 -24.66 -17.36 -1.96
CA ALA A 637 -24.61 -17.32 -3.42
C ALA A 637 -24.49 -18.71 -4.07
N ALA A 638 -23.77 -19.64 -3.43
CA ALA A 638 -23.72 -21.03 -3.87
C ALA A 638 -25.10 -21.71 -3.78
N ARG A 639 -25.83 -21.49 -2.67
CA ARG A 639 -27.18 -22.06 -2.45
C ARG A 639 -28.22 -21.51 -3.43
N TYR A 640 -28.10 -20.24 -3.83
CA TYR A 640 -28.94 -19.65 -4.88
C TYR A 640 -28.56 -20.12 -6.30
N GLY A 641 -27.48 -20.88 -6.47
CA GLY A 641 -27.02 -21.37 -7.77
C GLY A 641 -26.38 -20.29 -8.66
N TRP A 642 -25.95 -19.16 -8.08
CA TRP A 642 -25.25 -18.11 -8.83
C TRP A 642 -23.79 -18.48 -9.10
N LEU A 643 -23.22 -19.37 -8.30
CA LEU A 643 -21.86 -19.87 -8.47
C LEU A 643 -21.85 -21.13 -9.33
N LYS A 644 -21.00 -21.17 -10.36
CA LYS A 644 -20.72 -22.41 -11.10
C LYS A 644 -20.03 -23.44 -10.18
N PRO A 645 -20.20 -24.75 -10.43
CA PRO A 645 -19.47 -25.78 -9.70
C PRO A 645 -17.95 -25.50 -9.72
N GLY A 646 -17.29 -25.60 -8.57
CA GLY A 646 -15.86 -25.33 -8.42
C GLY A 646 -15.46 -23.85 -8.22
N VAL A 647 -16.40 -22.90 -8.30
CA VAL A 647 -16.11 -21.49 -7.99
C VAL A 647 -16.03 -21.25 -6.47
N LEU A 648 -16.91 -21.89 -5.69
CA LEU A 648 -16.93 -21.72 -4.23
C LEU A 648 -15.58 -22.02 -3.55
N PRO A 649 -14.87 -23.13 -3.85
CA PRO A 649 -13.52 -23.36 -3.32
C PRO A 649 -12.56 -22.20 -3.57
N ARG A 650 -12.57 -21.65 -4.80
CA ARG A 650 -11.72 -20.51 -5.18
C ARG A 650 -12.07 -19.23 -4.44
N LEU A 651 -13.33 -19.03 -4.10
CA LEU A 651 -13.77 -17.87 -3.32
C LEU A 651 -13.36 -17.99 -1.85
N LEU A 652 -13.39 -19.21 -1.29
CA LEU A 652 -13.03 -19.47 0.11
C LEU A 652 -11.54 -19.38 0.39
N ASP A 653 -10.68 -19.56 -0.63
CA ASP A 653 -9.21 -19.57 -0.46
C ASP A 653 -8.49 -18.38 -1.10
N GLY A 654 -9.19 -17.49 -1.80
CA GLY A 654 -8.61 -16.27 -2.38
C GLY A 654 -8.18 -16.36 -3.86
N GLY A 655 -8.69 -17.32 -4.62
CA GLY A 655 -8.69 -17.31 -6.09
C GLY A 655 -8.00 -18.52 -6.73
N GLY A 656 -7.11 -19.19 -6.00
CA GLY A 656 -6.36 -20.38 -6.43
C GLY A 656 -7.20 -21.66 -6.42
N GLY A 657 -8.15 -21.79 -5.49
CA GLY A 657 -8.94 -22.99 -5.25
C GLY A 657 -8.18 -24.14 -4.57
N THR A 658 -6.91 -23.94 -4.22
CA THR A 658 -6.03 -24.96 -3.66
C THR A 658 -5.30 -24.55 -2.39
N ILE A 659 -5.28 -23.28 -2.00
CA ILE A 659 -4.37 -22.78 -0.95
C ILE A 659 -4.89 -23.08 0.46
N GLY A 660 -6.21 -23.23 0.62
CA GLY A 660 -6.84 -23.52 1.91
C GLY A 660 -6.73 -22.36 2.90
N CYS A 661 -6.38 -22.65 4.15
CA CYS A 661 -6.15 -21.62 5.19
C CYS A 661 -4.68 -21.39 5.54
N ARG A 662 -3.78 -21.52 4.55
CA ARG A 662 -2.32 -21.34 4.70
C ARG A 662 -1.96 -20.05 5.43
N GLY A 663 -2.51 -18.91 5.00
CA GLY A 663 -2.20 -17.61 5.59
C GLY A 663 -2.45 -17.57 7.11
N ALA A 664 -3.56 -18.16 7.56
CA ALA A 664 -3.89 -18.22 8.98
C ALA A 664 -2.98 -19.19 9.75
N MET A 665 -2.65 -20.35 9.16
CA MET A 665 -1.78 -21.35 9.79
C MET A 665 -0.35 -20.82 10.00
N LEU A 666 0.22 -20.17 8.99
CA LEU A 666 1.59 -19.66 9.08
C LEU A 666 1.70 -18.41 9.97
N ALA A 667 0.63 -17.62 10.08
CA ALA A 667 0.53 -16.47 10.97
C ALA A 667 -0.04 -16.81 12.37
N GLU A 668 -0.20 -18.10 12.69
CA GLU A 668 -0.71 -18.61 13.97
C GLU A 668 -2.10 -18.08 14.40
N GLN A 669 -2.94 -17.73 13.43
CA GLN A 669 -4.32 -17.29 13.64
C GLN A 669 -5.25 -18.50 13.85
N MET A 670 -5.06 -19.22 14.96
CA MET A 670 -5.65 -20.54 15.20
C MET A 670 -7.18 -20.53 15.36
N ASP A 671 -7.78 -19.40 15.74
CA ASP A 671 -9.22 -19.19 15.73
C ASP A 671 -9.80 -19.24 14.31
N ILE A 672 -9.12 -18.60 13.35
CA ILE A 672 -9.48 -18.63 11.92
C ILE A 672 -9.30 -20.03 11.36
N VAL A 673 -8.20 -20.73 11.68
CA VAL A 673 -7.95 -22.11 11.22
C VAL A 673 -9.08 -23.04 11.66
N ARG A 674 -9.43 -23.02 12.95
CA ARG A 674 -10.52 -23.85 13.50
C ARG A 674 -11.87 -23.52 12.88
N TRP A 675 -12.17 -22.23 12.73
CA TRP A 675 -13.40 -21.79 12.07
C TRP A 675 -13.44 -22.28 10.62
N PHE A 676 -12.35 -22.12 9.87
CA PHE A 676 -12.25 -22.49 8.47
C PHE A 676 -12.43 -24.00 8.27
N HIS A 677 -11.72 -24.84 9.04
CA HIS A 677 -11.91 -26.29 9.00
C HIS A 677 -13.36 -26.68 9.26
N LYS A 678 -13.95 -26.18 10.36
CA LYS A 678 -15.36 -26.43 10.70
C LYS A 678 -16.29 -26.02 9.57
N LYS A 679 -16.02 -24.88 8.92
CA LYS A 679 -16.79 -24.38 7.79
C LYS A 679 -16.68 -25.30 6.58
N VAL A 680 -15.47 -25.74 6.20
CA VAL A 680 -15.24 -26.66 5.08
C VAL A 680 -15.96 -27.99 5.29
N PHE A 681 -15.86 -28.59 6.48
CA PHE A 681 -16.61 -29.82 6.81
C PHE A 681 -18.12 -29.63 6.67
N ALA A 682 -18.67 -28.54 7.23
CA ALA A 682 -20.09 -28.24 7.12
C ALA A 682 -20.55 -28.04 5.67
N LEU A 683 -19.72 -27.45 4.81
CA LEU A 683 -20.05 -27.23 3.40
C LEU A 683 -20.02 -28.52 2.57
N ALA A 684 -19.15 -29.47 2.91
CA ALA A 684 -19.17 -30.80 2.31
C ALA A 684 -20.41 -31.61 2.74
N ASP A 685 -20.79 -31.52 4.02
CA ASP A 685 -22.01 -32.15 4.55
C ASP A 685 -23.28 -31.58 3.90
N ASP A 686 -23.31 -30.27 3.66
CA ASP A 686 -24.35 -29.57 2.91
C ASP A 686 -24.31 -29.84 1.38
N ARG A 687 -23.33 -30.63 0.90
CA ARG A 687 -23.09 -30.93 -0.52
C ARG A 687 -22.82 -29.70 -1.40
N LEU A 688 -22.33 -28.62 -0.80
CA LEU A 688 -21.86 -27.43 -1.52
C LEU A 688 -20.40 -27.58 -1.97
N LEU A 689 -19.66 -28.50 -1.33
CA LEU A 689 -18.34 -28.96 -1.74
C LEU A 689 -18.39 -30.46 -2.00
N THR A 690 -17.66 -30.91 -3.01
CA THR A 690 -17.34 -32.34 -3.16
C THR A 690 -16.29 -32.75 -2.12
N PRO A 691 -16.20 -34.04 -1.73
CA PRO A 691 -15.13 -34.52 -0.85
C PRO A 691 -13.73 -34.13 -1.32
N GLU A 692 -13.47 -34.23 -2.63
CA GLU A 692 -12.21 -33.83 -3.24
C GLU A 692 -11.90 -32.34 -3.02
N GLN A 693 -12.86 -31.46 -3.30
CA GLN A 693 -12.70 -30.01 -3.08
C GLN A 693 -12.51 -29.66 -1.60
N ALA A 694 -13.24 -30.33 -0.71
CA ALA A 694 -13.08 -30.13 0.73
C ALA A 694 -11.69 -30.56 1.19
N CYS A 695 -11.21 -31.72 0.74
CA CYS A 695 -9.83 -32.17 1.00
C CYS A 695 -8.80 -31.20 0.44
N THR A 696 -8.95 -30.70 -0.78
CA THR A 696 -8.06 -29.69 -1.34
C THR A 696 -7.97 -28.44 -0.47
N LEU A 697 -9.10 -27.92 0.05
CA LEU A 697 -9.11 -26.75 0.93
C LEU A 697 -8.54 -27.02 2.33
N LEU A 698 -8.76 -28.22 2.89
CA LEU A 698 -8.20 -28.60 4.20
C LEU A 698 -6.69 -28.85 4.12
N LEU A 699 -6.24 -29.48 3.04
CA LEU A 699 -4.87 -29.93 2.88
C LEU A 699 -3.95 -28.84 2.35
N GLY A 700 -4.46 -27.90 1.56
CA GLY A 700 -3.70 -26.78 1.03
C GLY A 700 -2.53 -27.18 0.11
N MET A 701 -2.40 -26.51 -1.02
CA MET A 701 -1.31 -26.73 -1.96
C MET A 701 -0.88 -25.39 -2.55
N GLU A 702 0.42 -25.14 -2.50
CA GLU A 702 1.05 -23.98 -3.08
C GLU A 702 1.00 -23.98 -4.62
N PRO A 703 1.17 -22.82 -5.28
CA PRO A 703 1.27 -22.74 -6.74
C PRO A 703 2.40 -23.59 -7.32
N ASP A 704 3.44 -23.88 -6.53
CA ASP A 704 4.56 -24.75 -6.91
C ASP A 704 4.31 -26.23 -6.54
N HIS A 705 3.10 -26.57 -6.10
CA HIS A 705 2.67 -27.89 -5.66
C HIS A 705 3.24 -28.36 -4.30
N GLN A 706 3.79 -27.46 -3.48
CA GLN A 706 4.15 -27.83 -2.11
C GLN A 706 2.91 -27.99 -1.21
N PRO A 707 2.81 -29.08 -0.43
CA PRO A 707 1.69 -29.28 0.50
C PRO A 707 1.81 -28.35 1.71
N LEU A 708 0.68 -27.88 2.23
CA LEU A 708 0.64 -26.97 3.39
C LEU A 708 1.36 -27.53 4.63
N GLY A 709 1.30 -28.85 4.83
CA GLY A 709 2.03 -29.52 5.91
C GLY A 709 3.54 -29.21 5.88
N HIS A 710 4.14 -29.09 4.69
CA HIS A 710 5.58 -28.83 4.53
C HIS A 710 5.91 -27.41 5.00
N ALA A 711 5.12 -26.43 4.55
CA ALA A 711 5.29 -25.03 4.94
C ALA A 711 5.13 -24.82 6.45
N ILE A 712 4.20 -25.54 7.10
CA ILE A 712 4.00 -25.50 8.56
C ILE A 712 5.23 -26.03 9.31
N ILE A 713 5.79 -27.14 8.82
CA ILE A 713 6.97 -27.79 9.43
C ILE A 713 8.19 -26.88 9.32
N ILE A 714 8.47 -26.34 8.13
CA ILE A 714 9.57 -25.39 7.91
C ILE A 714 9.40 -24.14 8.78
N SER A 715 8.16 -23.71 9.02
CA SER A 715 7.87 -22.52 9.84
C SER A 715 7.85 -22.80 11.35
N HIS A 716 8.13 -24.04 11.78
CA HIS A 716 8.15 -24.46 13.19
C HIS A 716 6.85 -24.18 13.98
N LYS A 717 5.68 -24.36 13.35
CA LYS A 717 4.36 -24.01 13.95
C LYS A 717 3.60 -25.24 14.48
N ALA A 718 3.85 -25.62 15.73
CA ALA A 718 3.25 -26.82 16.34
C ALA A 718 1.72 -26.82 16.44
N ASP A 719 1.11 -25.70 16.83
CA ASP A 719 -0.36 -25.60 16.93
C ASP A 719 -1.04 -25.69 15.55
N ALA A 720 -0.42 -25.10 14.53
CA ALA A 720 -0.88 -25.21 13.16
C ALA A 720 -0.77 -26.66 12.65
N LEU A 721 0.35 -27.34 12.94
CA LEU A 721 0.53 -28.76 12.60
C LEU A 721 -0.52 -29.64 13.29
N ALA A 722 -0.83 -29.37 14.56
CA ALA A 722 -1.85 -30.11 15.29
C ALA A 722 -3.23 -29.96 14.63
N ALA A 723 -3.62 -28.73 14.29
CA ALA A 723 -4.90 -28.47 13.62
C ALA A 723 -4.96 -29.07 12.21
N TYR A 724 -3.85 -29.06 11.48
CA TYR A 724 -3.71 -29.70 10.17
C TYR A 724 -3.91 -31.22 10.25
N LEU A 725 -3.23 -31.88 11.19
CA LEU A 725 -3.31 -33.32 11.39
C LEU A 725 -4.69 -33.77 11.92
N ASP A 726 -5.32 -32.98 12.79
CA ASP A 726 -6.69 -33.25 13.23
C ASP A 726 -7.69 -33.14 12.05
N ALA A 727 -7.47 -32.22 11.09
CA ALA A 727 -8.29 -32.14 9.88
C ALA A 727 -8.09 -33.35 8.94
N ILE A 728 -6.86 -33.85 8.80
CA ILE A 728 -6.57 -35.09 8.06
C ILE A 728 -7.29 -36.27 8.69
N LYS A 729 -7.20 -36.43 10.01
CA LYS A 729 -7.89 -37.48 10.76
C LYS A 729 -9.39 -37.45 10.50
N GLU A 730 -10.00 -36.27 10.57
CA GLU A 730 -11.44 -36.10 10.33
C GLU A 730 -11.83 -36.35 8.86
N ALA A 731 -11.02 -35.93 7.89
CA ALA A 731 -11.26 -36.24 6.48
C ALA A 731 -11.15 -37.74 6.19
N ALA A 732 -10.18 -38.43 6.79
CA ALA A 732 -9.97 -39.86 6.67
C ALA A 732 -11.09 -40.66 7.36
N SER A 733 -11.55 -40.23 8.54
CA SER A 733 -12.69 -40.88 9.24
C SER A 733 -13.98 -40.83 8.42
N ARG A 734 -14.16 -39.75 7.63
CA ARG A 734 -15.26 -39.57 6.67
C ARG A 734 -15.03 -40.29 5.34
N ARG A 735 -13.89 -40.97 5.17
CA ARG A 735 -13.46 -41.66 3.94
C ARG A 735 -13.34 -40.74 2.72
N TRP A 736 -13.01 -39.48 2.93
CA TRP A 736 -12.73 -38.54 1.84
C TRP A 736 -11.32 -38.73 1.28
N ILE A 737 -10.40 -39.19 2.14
CA ILE A 737 -9.08 -39.67 1.76
C ILE A 737 -8.94 -41.14 2.16
N SER A 738 -8.23 -41.90 1.33
CA SER A 738 -7.88 -43.28 1.57
C SER A 738 -6.75 -43.40 2.60
N PRO A 739 -6.56 -44.58 3.23
CA PRO A 739 -5.40 -44.84 4.08
C PRO A 739 -4.07 -44.55 3.37
N ARG A 740 -3.98 -44.82 2.06
CA ARG A 740 -2.76 -44.55 1.29
C ARG A 740 -2.51 -43.06 1.12
N GLU A 741 -3.52 -42.29 0.76
CA GLU A 741 -3.40 -40.82 0.69
C GLU A 741 -3.09 -40.22 2.06
N CYS A 742 -3.67 -40.76 3.14
CA CYS A 742 -3.31 -40.36 4.50
C CYS A 742 -1.82 -40.59 4.77
N PHE A 743 -1.26 -41.72 4.35
CA PHE A 743 0.19 -41.98 4.45
C PHE A 743 1.01 -40.99 3.62
N ASP A 744 0.64 -40.78 2.36
CA ASP A 744 1.38 -39.87 1.47
C ASP A 744 1.34 -38.42 2.02
N ILE A 745 0.22 -38.00 2.63
CA ILE A 745 0.10 -36.68 3.28
C ILE A 745 0.93 -36.62 4.57
N LEU A 746 0.95 -37.68 5.39
CA LEU A 746 1.70 -37.72 6.65
C LEU A 746 3.22 -37.72 6.46
N GLY A 747 3.69 -38.22 5.31
CA GLY A 747 5.09 -38.13 4.90
C GLY A 747 5.49 -36.71 4.45
N VAL A 748 4.48 -35.85 4.20
CA VAL A 748 4.61 -34.44 3.83
C VAL A 748 5.72 -34.22 2.78
N PRO A 749 5.54 -34.71 1.55
CA PRO A 749 6.56 -34.63 0.52
C PRO A 749 6.86 -33.17 0.14
N GLY A 750 8.12 -32.75 0.28
CA GLY A 750 8.63 -31.49 -0.27
C GLY A 750 9.27 -31.68 -1.65
N ARG A 751 9.54 -30.59 -2.38
CA ARG A 751 10.14 -30.64 -3.73
C ARG A 751 11.58 -31.17 -3.73
N HIS A 752 12.35 -30.88 -2.68
CA HIS A 752 13.79 -31.17 -2.61
C HIS A 752 14.21 -31.82 -1.29
N GLU A 753 13.33 -31.83 -0.29
CA GLU A 753 13.61 -32.29 1.07
C GLU A 753 12.38 -33.03 1.62
N LYS A 754 12.60 -34.13 2.34
CA LYS A 754 11.49 -34.80 3.03
C LYS A 754 11.27 -34.14 4.40
N SER A 755 10.07 -33.61 4.62
CA SER A 755 9.72 -32.90 5.87
C SER A 755 9.85 -33.78 7.11
N ASN A 756 9.78 -35.10 6.97
CA ASN A 756 10.03 -36.03 8.06
C ASN A 756 11.41 -35.79 8.66
N THR A 757 12.46 -35.59 7.86
CA THR A 757 13.80 -35.25 8.35
C THR A 757 13.78 -33.97 9.19
N LEU A 758 13.07 -32.93 8.74
CA LEU A 758 12.93 -31.68 9.48
C LEU A 758 12.16 -31.86 10.79
N LEU A 759 11.09 -32.66 10.83
CA LEU A 759 10.38 -33.00 12.06
C LEU A 759 11.31 -33.65 13.10
N MET A 760 12.28 -34.42 12.65
CA MET A 760 13.23 -35.13 13.50
C MET A 760 14.39 -34.25 13.96
N LEU A 761 14.80 -33.28 13.13
CA LEU A 761 15.93 -32.37 13.39
C LEU A 761 15.53 -30.99 13.93
N ASP A 762 14.22 -30.74 14.08
CA ASP A 762 13.61 -29.46 14.48
C ASP A 762 14.18 -28.88 15.79
N ALA A 763 14.83 -27.72 15.71
CA ALA A 763 15.35 -26.96 16.85
C ALA A 763 14.29 -26.63 17.92
N SER A 764 13.02 -26.51 17.56
CA SER A 764 11.96 -26.15 18.50
C SER A 764 11.58 -27.28 19.46
N LYS A 765 11.86 -28.55 19.10
CA LYS A 765 11.38 -29.77 19.80
C LYS A 765 9.85 -29.85 19.97
N THR A 766 9.07 -29.00 19.31
CA THR A 766 7.61 -28.91 19.51
C THR A 766 6.80 -29.66 18.46
N LEU A 767 7.33 -29.82 17.24
CA LEU A 767 6.61 -30.46 16.13
C LEU A 767 6.52 -31.99 16.29
N ALA A 768 7.63 -32.62 16.65
CA ALA A 768 7.76 -34.07 16.80
C ALA A 768 6.70 -34.70 17.73
N PRO A 769 6.45 -34.18 18.95
CA PRO A 769 5.38 -34.67 19.82
C PRO A 769 3.96 -34.46 19.30
N VAL A 770 3.74 -33.44 18.47
CA VAL A 770 2.43 -33.21 17.84
C VAL A 770 2.19 -34.26 16.75
N TRP A 771 3.19 -34.48 15.90
CA TRP A 771 3.12 -35.47 14.83
C TRP A 771 2.97 -36.90 15.37
N SER A 772 3.78 -37.31 16.35
CA SER A 772 3.69 -38.67 16.93
C SER A 772 2.32 -38.95 17.58
N ARG A 773 1.76 -37.99 18.32
CA ARG A 773 0.40 -38.12 18.88
C ARG A 773 -0.67 -38.23 17.81
N ALA A 774 -0.50 -37.54 16.68
CA ALA A 774 -1.43 -37.68 15.56
C ALA A 774 -1.35 -39.07 14.93
N LEU A 775 -0.14 -39.64 14.76
CA LEU A 775 0.02 -41.01 14.29
C LEU A 775 -0.69 -42.01 15.20
N VAL A 776 -0.52 -41.89 16.52
CA VAL A 776 -1.23 -42.74 17.50
C VAL A 776 -2.74 -42.63 17.32
N LYS A 777 -3.27 -41.40 17.27
CA LYS A 777 -4.71 -41.17 17.06
C LYS A 777 -5.24 -41.74 15.73
N LEU A 778 -4.42 -41.74 14.67
CA LEU A 778 -4.79 -42.27 13.35
C LEU A 778 -4.73 -43.81 13.35
N HIS A 779 -3.76 -44.39 14.05
CA HIS A 779 -3.64 -45.83 14.22
C HIS A 779 -4.80 -46.40 15.06
N GLU A 780 -5.12 -45.77 16.18
CA GLU A 780 -6.27 -46.13 17.03
C GLU A 780 -7.60 -46.08 16.25
N ALA A 781 -7.71 -45.16 15.28
CA ALA A 781 -8.86 -45.04 14.39
C ALA A 781 -8.85 -46.06 13.22
N GLY A 782 -7.81 -46.89 13.10
CA GLY A 782 -7.64 -47.85 12.01
C GLY A 782 -7.37 -47.22 10.64
N LEU A 783 -6.91 -45.96 10.62
CA LEU A 783 -6.66 -45.19 9.40
C LEU A 783 -5.25 -45.39 8.84
N ILE A 784 -4.31 -45.79 9.69
CA ILE A 784 -2.95 -46.18 9.31
C ILE A 784 -2.54 -47.50 9.98
N THR A 785 -1.66 -48.25 9.33
CA THR A 785 -1.17 -49.55 9.82
C THR A 785 0.22 -49.41 10.47
N PRO A 786 0.62 -50.36 11.33
CA PRO A 786 1.99 -50.42 11.85
C PRO A 786 3.06 -50.43 10.74
N ALA A 787 2.80 -51.08 9.61
CA ALA A 787 3.74 -51.11 8.47
C ALA A 787 3.93 -49.70 7.88
N MET A 788 2.84 -48.96 7.68
CA MET A 788 2.90 -47.58 7.18
C MET A 788 3.67 -46.64 8.13
N VAL A 789 3.60 -46.88 9.44
CA VAL A 789 4.35 -46.09 10.43
C VAL A 789 5.84 -46.38 10.32
N VAL A 790 6.21 -47.65 10.14
CA VAL A 790 7.60 -48.03 9.86
C VAL A 790 8.06 -47.35 8.58
N ASP A 791 7.29 -47.47 7.50
CA ASP A 791 7.62 -46.85 6.21
C ASP A 791 7.85 -45.34 6.33
N LEU A 792 7.05 -44.61 7.13
CA LEU A 792 7.23 -43.16 7.40
C LEU A 792 8.53 -42.86 8.15
N LEU A 793 8.91 -43.72 9.10
CA LEU A 793 10.12 -43.54 9.92
C LEU A 793 11.40 -43.99 9.19
N THR A 794 11.28 -44.95 8.26
CA THR A 794 12.38 -45.46 7.43
C THR A 794 12.48 -44.78 6.08
N GLU A 795 11.57 -43.87 5.76
CA GLU A 795 11.53 -43.20 4.46
C GLU A 795 12.86 -42.47 4.18
N PRO A 796 13.47 -42.64 2.99
CA PRO A 796 14.80 -42.07 2.73
C PRO A 796 14.80 -40.55 2.82
N ALA A 797 15.77 -39.98 3.53
CA ALA A 797 15.78 -38.61 4.02
C ALA A 797 16.14 -37.56 2.95
N THR A 798 16.79 -37.96 1.85
CA THR A 798 17.21 -37.08 0.76
C THR A 798 17.02 -37.74 -0.60
N ALA A 799 16.42 -37.04 -1.56
CA ALA A 799 16.54 -37.36 -2.98
C ALA A 799 17.71 -36.53 -3.54
N GLN A 800 18.95 -36.90 -3.23
CA GLN A 800 20.08 -36.29 -3.94
C GLN A 800 20.04 -36.75 -5.41
N GLY A 801 20.47 -35.88 -6.33
CA GLY A 801 20.50 -36.17 -7.77
C GLY A 801 21.41 -37.34 -8.16
N ASP A 802 22.10 -37.98 -7.21
CA ASP A 802 22.88 -39.20 -7.39
C ASP A 802 22.07 -40.50 -7.23
N GLY A 803 20.81 -40.40 -6.76
CA GLY A 803 19.89 -41.54 -6.63
C GLY A 803 20.12 -42.42 -5.39
N SER A 804 20.94 -42.00 -4.42
CA SER A 804 21.15 -42.76 -3.19
C SER A 804 20.08 -42.45 -2.12
N ASP A 805 19.04 -43.28 -2.07
CA ASP A 805 18.00 -43.22 -1.04
C ASP A 805 18.54 -43.77 0.29
N MET A 806 18.85 -42.88 1.24
CA MET A 806 19.40 -43.23 2.54
C MET A 806 18.41 -42.95 3.70
N ALA A 807 18.17 -43.95 4.56
CA ALA A 807 17.30 -43.80 5.74
C ALA A 807 17.89 -42.81 6.78
N PHE A 808 17.05 -42.33 7.70
CA PHE A 808 17.41 -41.24 8.63
C PHE A 808 18.64 -41.53 9.51
N LEU A 809 18.72 -42.70 10.16
CA LEU A 809 19.87 -43.05 11.02
C LEU A 809 21.18 -43.17 10.23
N PRO A 810 21.25 -43.90 9.09
CA PRO A 810 22.39 -43.84 8.18
C PRO A 810 22.77 -42.44 7.73
N MET A 811 21.80 -41.58 7.40
CA MET A 811 22.05 -40.21 6.97
C MET A 811 22.72 -39.39 8.09
N LEU A 812 22.24 -39.50 9.32
CA LEU A 812 22.90 -38.89 10.48
C LEU A 812 24.31 -39.45 10.71
N ALA A 813 24.49 -40.75 10.46
CA ALA A 813 25.78 -41.42 10.54
C ALA A 813 26.74 -41.06 9.39
N SER A 814 26.27 -40.52 8.26
CA SER A 814 27.11 -40.28 7.08
C SER A 814 27.36 -38.82 6.72
N PHE A 815 26.42 -37.91 6.99
CA PHE A 815 26.50 -36.52 6.51
C PHE A 815 26.97 -35.55 7.59
N ASP A 816 27.89 -34.65 7.24
CA ASP A 816 28.09 -33.39 7.96
C ASP A 816 26.92 -32.47 7.60
N LEU A 817 25.86 -32.57 8.40
CA LEU A 817 24.68 -31.71 8.27
C LEU A 817 25.02 -30.29 8.76
N THR A 818 25.86 -29.59 8.00
CA THR A 818 26.01 -28.14 8.03
C THR A 818 25.03 -27.58 7.00
N TRP A 819 23.74 -27.63 7.31
CA TRP A 819 22.74 -26.96 6.49
C TRP A 819 22.77 -25.49 6.88
N GLU A 820 23.46 -24.68 6.07
CA GLU A 820 23.72 -23.26 6.36
C GLU A 820 22.42 -22.44 6.51
N ASP A 821 21.29 -22.95 6.00
CA ASP A 821 20.02 -22.23 5.92
C ASP A 821 18.93 -22.71 6.89
N LEU A 822 19.14 -23.79 7.67
CA LEU A 822 18.11 -24.33 8.57
C LEU A 822 18.58 -24.42 10.04
N PRO A 823 17.76 -23.94 11.00
CA PRO A 823 18.07 -24.05 12.43
C PRO A 823 17.87 -25.51 12.87
N LEU A 824 18.92 -26.32 12.75
CA LEU A 824 18.95 -27.69 13.24
C LEU A 824 19.28 -27.71 14.74
N LEU A 825 18.75 -28.72 15.45
CA LEU A 825 19.22 -29.02 16.81
C LEU A 825 20.75 -29.21 16.85
N PRO A 826 21.42 -28.83 17.95
CA PRO A 826 22.83 -29.15 18.16
C PRO A 826 23.08 -30.65 18.01
N LEU A 827 24.30 -30.98 17.56
CA LEU A 827 24.83 -32.35 17.64
C LEU A 827 24.81 -32.76 19.13
N GLY A 828 23.99 -33.75 19.46
CA GLY A 828 23.65 -34.22 20.80
C GLY A 828 22.15 -34.32 21.04
N GLU A 829 21.35 -33.41 20.46
CA GLU A 829 19.93 -33.27 20.78
C GLU A 829 19.00 -33.85 19.70
N ARG A 830 19.53 -34.16 18.51
CA ARG A 830 18.78 -34.64 17.34
C ARG A 830 18.20 -36.03 17.57
N LEU A 831 19.04 -37.00 17.93
CA LEU A 831 18.59 -38.36 18.25
C LEU A 831 17.80 -38.41 19.56
N ASP A 832 17.96 -37.44 20.45
CA ASP A 832 17.14 -37.33 21.65
C ASP A 832 15.67 -36.98 21.33
N ASN A 833 15.46 -36.09 20.37
CA ASN A 833 14.14 -35.73 19.86
C ASN A 833 13.50 -36.89 19.10
N TRP A 834 14.23 -37.50 18.16
CA TRP A 834 13.77 -38.67 17.39
C TRP A 834 13.48 -39.88 18.29
N GLY A 835 14.38 -40.19 19.23
CA GLY A 835 14.25 -41.31 20.16
C GLY A 835 13.01 -41.19 21.05
N GLY A 836 12.63 -39.98 21.46
CA GLY A 836 11.37 -39.74 22.17
C GLY A 836 10.14 -40.16 21.36
N ILE A 837 10.15 -39.92 20.04
CA ILE A 837 9.07 -40.34 19.13
C ILE A 837 9.03 -41.86 18.99
N VAL A 838 10.17 -42.50 18.72
CA VAL A 838 10.27 -43.95 18.56
C VAL A 838 9.80 -44.69 19.82
N ILE A 839 10.25 -44.25 20.99
CA ILE A 839 9.82 -44.82 22.28
C ILE A 839 8.30 -44.65 22.44
N GLY A 840 7.76 -43.46 22.18
CA GLY A 840 6.33 -43.20 22.31
C GLY A 840 5.48 -44.05 21.36
N LEU A 841 5.90 -44.22 20.11
CA LEU A 841 5.21 -45.05 19.11
C LEU A 841 5.29 -46.55 19.45
N ALA A 842 6.43 -47.03 19.95
CA ALA A 842 6.58 -48.41 20.42
C ALA A 842 5.71 -48.70 21.66
N GLN A 843 5.66 -47.77 22.62
CA GLN A 843 4.78 -47.87 23.79
C GLN A 843 3.29 -47.84 23.41
N ALA A 844 2.93 -47.14 22.34
CA ALA A 844 1.59 -47.16 21.75
C ALA A 844 1.31 -48.42 20.88
N HIS A 845 2.20 -49.42 20.89
CA HIS A 845 2.12 -50.66 20.12
C HIS A 845 2.06 -50.47 18.59
N MET A 846 2.55 -49.33 18.09
CA MET A 846 2.60 -49.04 16.64
C MET A 846 3.83 -49.64 15.97
N LEU A 847 4.87 -49.95 16.75
CA LEU A 847 6.07 -50.63 16.29
C LEU A 847 6.10 -52.03 16.90
N ARG A 848 6.13 -53.06 16.04
CA ARG A 848 6.44 -54.42 16.47
C ARG A 848 7.90 -54.46 16.91
N HIS A 849 8.22 -55.37 17.82
CA HIS A 849 9.58 -55.51 18.35
C HIS A 849 10.62 -55.69 17.23
N GLU A 850 10.33 -56.52 16.22
CA GLU A 850 11.18 -56.69 15.03
C GLU A 850 11.39 -55.40 14.22
N HIS A 851 10.33 -54.60 14.05
CA HIS A 851 10.41 -53.32 13.33
C HIS A 851 11.19 -52.27 14.12
N LEU A 852 11.06 -52.29 15.45
CA LEU A 852 11.82 -51.42 16.33
C LEU A 852 13.32 -51.75 16.22
N LEU A 853 13.70 -53.03 16.26
CA LEU A 853 15.10 -53.43 16.10
C LEU A 853 15.66 -53.00 14.73
N GLU A 854 14.91 -53.20 13.65
CA GLU A 854 15.36 -52.81 12.32
C GLU A 854 15.51 -51.28 12.18
N LEU A 855 14.55 -50.52 12.74
CA LEU A 855 14.61 -49.07 12.78
C LEU A 855 15.84 -48.57 13.56
N LEU A 856 16.15 -49.19 14.70
CA LEU A 856 17.29 -48.82 15.54
C LEU A 856 18.63 -49.24 14.95
N ALA A 857 18.67 -50.36 14.23
CA ALA A 857 19.86 -50.79 13.49
C ALA A 857 20.18 -49.81 12.36
N GLY A 858 19.13 -49.26 11.72
CA GLY A 858 19.24 -48.26 10.67
C GLY A 858 20.19 -48.71 9.57
N ARG A 859 19.81 -49.74 8.81
CA ARG A 859 20.71 -50.31 7.80
C ARG A 859 20.69 -49.50 6.50
N HIS A 860 21.86 -49.30 5.90
CA HIS A 860 22.00 -48.80 4.53
C HIS A 860 22.98 -49.70 3.78
N GLU A 861 22.55 -50.25 2.64
CA GLU A 861 23.30 -51.24 1.88
C GLU A 861 23.78 -52.45 2.73
N GLY A 862 22.97 -52.82 3.74
CA GLY A 862 23.26 -53.92 4.68
C GLY A 862 24.14 -53.55 5.89
N GLU A 863 24.76 -52.35 5.89
CA GLU A 863 25.58 -51.85 7.01
C GLU A 863 24.72 -51.09 8.03
N ALA A 864 24.85 -51.41 9.32
CA ALA A 864 24.14 -50.72 10.40
C ALA A 864 24.67 -49.28 10.60
N ALA A 865 23.83 -48.36 11.08
CA ALA A 865 24.20 -46.95 11.25
C ALA A 865 25.44 -46.74 12.14
N LEU A 866 25.61 -47.55 13.19
CA LEU A 866 26.82 -47.54 14.05
C LEU A 866 28.07 -47.85 13.25
N GLN A 867 28.02 -48.95 12.50
CA GLN A 867 29.11 -49.45 11.70
C GLN A 867 29.49 -48.40 10.65
N LEU A 868 28.50 -47.78 10.03
CA LEU A 868 28.70 -46.71 9.05
C LEU A 868 29.39 -45.49 9.69
N ALA A 869 28.91 -45.01 10.84
CA ALA A 869 29.49 -43.88 11.55
C ALA A 869 30.95 -44.13 11.95
N MET A 870 31.25 -45.32 12.48
CA MET A 870 32.60 -45.70 12.86
C MET A 870 33.53 -45.88 11.65
N LYS A 871 33.04 -46.52 10.57
CA LYS A 871 33.79 -46.73 9.32
C LYS A 871 34.15 -45.41 8.63
N GLN A 872 33.27 -44.42 8.72
CA GLN A 872 33.47 -43.09 8.13
C GLN A 872 34.23 -42.12 9.05
N ARG A 873 34.70 -42.56 10.23
CA ARG A 873 35.43 -41.75 11.21
C ARG A 873 34.68 -40.46 11.59
N ARG A 874 33.38 -40.57 11.81
CA ARG A 874 32.57 -39.42 12.21
C ARG A 874 32.99 -38.91 13.59
N PRO A 875 32.71 -37.63 13.91
CA PRO A 875 32.98 -37.08 15.24
C PRO A 875 32.31 -37.90 16.34
N MET A 876 33.00 -38.07 17.47
CA MET A 876 32.51 -38.83 18.63
C MET A 876 31.07 -38.48 19.08
N PRO A 877 30.61 -37.21 19.03
CA PRO A 877 29.24 -36.87 19.40
C PRO A 877 28.16 -37.61 18.57
N VAL A 878 28.39 -37.91 17.29
CA VAL A 878 27.43 -38.68 16.46
C VAL A 878 27.29 -40.11 17.00
N ILE A 879 28.41 -40.71 17.39
CA ILE A 879 28.45 -42.06 17.91
C ILE A 879 27.80 -42.10 19.31
N GLU A 880 28.11 -41.11 20.17
CA GLU A 880 27.48 -40.96 21.49
C GLU A 880 25.96 -40.79 21.40
N GLU A 881 25.44 -40.06 20.41
CA GLU A 881 24.01 -39.91 20.19
C GLU A 881 23.32 -41.24 19.84
N LEU A 882 23.92 -42.06 18.97
CA LEU A 882 23.41 -43.39 18.61
C LEU A 882 23.38 -44.32 19.84
N LEU A 883 24.46 -44.30 20.63
CA LEU A 883 24.54 -45.07 21.88
C LEU A 883 23.48 -44.62 22.90
N SER A 884 23.34 -43.31 23.09
CA SER A 884 22.36 -42.72 24.00
C SER A 884 20.93 -43.13 23.63
N LEU A 885 20.59 -43.07 22.33
CA LEU A 885 19.31 -43.52 21.81
C LEU A 885 19.00 -44.97 22.19
N TRP A 886 19.89 -45.93 21.87
CA TRP A 886 19.64 -47.35 22.17
C TRP A 886 19.52 -47.62 23.67
N LEU A 887 20.38 -46.97 24.47
CA LEU A 887 20.30 -47.06 25.93
C LEU A 887 18.96 -46.57 26.46
N ARG A 888 18.42 -45.48 25.92
CA ARG A 888 17.09 -44.98 26.29
C ARG A 888 15.97 -45.94 25.91
N VAL A 889 16.05 -46.57 24.73
CA VAL A 889 15.07 -47.59 24.32
C VAL A 889 15.13 -48.82 25.23
N HIS A 890 16.32 -49.26 25.59
CA HIS A 890 16.55 -50.35 26.56
C HIS A 890 16.00 -50.00 27.95
N GLN A 891 16.31 -48.80 28.46
CA GLN A 891 15.79 -48.32 29.75
C GLN A 891 14.26 -48.17 29.77
N ALA A 892 13.65 -47.89 28.61
CA ALA A 892 12.20 -47.89 28.45
C ALA A 892 11.59 -49.31 28.42
N GLY A 893 12.41 -50.36 28.47
CA GLY A 893 12.00 -51.77 28.48
C GLY A 893 11.50 -52.28 27.12
N LEU A 894 11.87 -51.61 26.03
CA LEU A 894 11.38 -51.93 24.68
C LEU A 894 12.28 -52.94 23.94
N ILE A 895 13.54 -53.06 24.37
CA ILE A 895 14.53 -54.04 23.91
C ILE A 895 15.23 -54.67 25.12
N ASN A 896 15.68 -55.92 24.97
CA ASN A 896 16.36 -56.66 26.04
C ASN A 896 17.91 -56.51 25.94
N ASP A 897 18.63 -57.15 26.86
CA ASP A 897 20.10 -57.09 26.90
C ASP A 897 20.77 -57.70 25.66
N ASP A 898 20.21 -58.78 25.08
CA ASP A 898 20.74 -59.41 23.87
C ASP A 898 20.52 -58.54 22.64
N ASP A 899 19.34 -57.92 22.52
CA ASP A 899 19.03 -56.99 21.42
C ASP A 899 19.97 -55.79 21.42
N LEU A 900 20.27 -55.24 22.61
CA LEU A 900 21.20 -54.13 22.77
C LEU A 900 22.62 -54.54 22.38
N VAL A 901 23.07 -55.75 22.76
CA VAL A 901 24.35 -56.30 22.32
C VAL A 901 24.40 -56.43 20.80
N ASP A 902 23.34 -56.97 20.18
CA ASP A 902 23.28 -57.17 18.73
C ASP A 902 23.32 -55.85 17.94
N LEU A 903 22.67 -54.79 18.45
CA LEU A 903 22.75 -53.43 17.89
C LEU A 903 24.17 -52.85 18.02
N LEU A 904 24.80 -53.01 19.19
CA LEU A 904 26.15 -52.49 19.47
C LEU A 904 27.25 -53.22 18.69
N GLU A 905 27.09 -54.52 18.44
CA GLU A 905 28.00 -55.29 17.58
C GLU A 905 27.83 -54.94 16.09
N GLY A 906 26.72 -54.29 15.72
CA GLY A 906 26.36 -53.94 14.35
C GLY A 906 26.37 -55.17 13.45
N ARG A 907 25.79 -56.30 13.90
CA ARG A 907 25.88 -57.57 13.16
C ARG A 907 25.34 -57.41 11.73
N SER A 908 26.11 -57.85 10.74
CA SER A 908 25.64 -57.95 9.36
C SER A 908 24.54 -59.02 9.22
N GLU A 909 23.84 -59.06 8.09
CA GLU A 909 22.84 -60.11 7.82
C GLU A 909 23.42 -61.54 7.94
N ASP A 910 24.74 -61.69 7.73
CA ASP A 910 25.48 -62.95 7.88
C ASP A 910 25.85 -63.28 9.35
N GLY A 911 25.39 -62.47 10.32
CA GLY A 911 25.60 -62.70 11.75
C GLY A 911 27.02 -62.40 12.26
N ARG A 912 27.88 -61.77 11.46
CA ARG A 912 29.24 -61.39 11.87
C ARG A 912 29.23 -60.02 12.56
N SER A 913 29.93 -59.91 13.69
CA SER A 913 30.18 -58.61 14.36
C SER A 913 31.00 -57.71 13.44
N ALA A 914 30.43 -56.58 13.03
CA ALA A 914 30.96 -55.77 11.94
C ALA A 914 31.36 -54.35 12.38
N ALA A 915 30.74 -53.77 13.41
CA ALA A 915 31.04 -52.40 13.83
C ALA A 915 32.47 -52.23 14.38
N PHE A 916 32.88 -53.09 15.31
CA PHE A 916 34.21 -53.03 15.92
C PHE A 916 35.33 -53.58 15.03
N SER A 917 35.01 -54.29 13.94
CA SER A 917 36.02 -54.87 13.05
C SER A 917 36.43 -53.94 11.90
N VAL A 918 35.63 -52.92 11.58
CA VAL A 918 35.90 -51.94 10.51
C VAL A 918 36.43 -50.59 11.00
N ALA A 919 36.30 -50.29 12.29
CA ALA A 919 36.78 -49.05 12.91
C ALA A 919 38.28 -49.10 13.26
N ASP A 920 38.98 -47.98 13.31
CA ASP A 920 40.35 -47.94 13.86
C ASP A 920 40.35 -48.10 15.39
N ALA A 921 41.52 -48.44 15.95
CA ALA A 921 41.67 -48.73 17.37
C ALA A 921 41.26 -47.54 18.26
N GLU A 922 41.59 -46.31 17.82
CA GLU A 922 41.25 -45.07 18.52
C GLU A 922 39.73 -44.86 18.64
N THR A 923 38.98 -45.02 17.54
CA THR A 923 37.51 -44.92 17.57
C THR A 923 36.88 -46.00 18.46
N VAL A 924 37.42 -47.22 18.44
CA VAL A 924 36.93 -48.32 19.29
C VAL A 924 37.17 -48.04 20.78
N GLU A 925 38.36 -47.54 21.14
CA GLU A 925 38.68 -47.16 22.52
C GLU A 925 37.73 -46.07 23.02
N LEU A 926 37.51 -45.02 22.23
CA LEU A 926 36.59 -43.93 22.58
C LEU A 926 35.14 -44.41 22.80
N VAL A 927 34.66 -45.35 21.96
CA VAL A 927 33.33 -45.97 22.14
C VAL A 927 33.25 -46.80 23.41
N LEU A 928 34.30 -47.58 23.71
CA LEU A 928 34.34 -48.39 24.92
C LEU A 928 34.45 -47.53 26.19
N ASP A 929 35.19 -46.43 26.13
CA ASP A 929 35.26 -45.45 27.23
C ASP A 929 33.89 -44.81 27.47
N ALA A 930 33.17 -44.40 26.41
CA ALA A 930 31.81 -43.89 26.53
C ALA A 930 30.84 -44.93 27.12
N LEU A 931 30.90 -46.18 26.66
CA LEU A 931 30.09 -47.29 27.21
C LEU A 931 30.43 -47.56 28.68
N ASN A 932 31.71 -47.53 29.07
CA ASN A 932 32.15 -47.70 30.45
C ASN A 932 31.66 -46.54 31.34
N GLU A 933 31.64 -45.31 30.82
CA GLU A 933 31.02 -44.19 31.50
C GLU A 933 29.53 -44.45 31.73
N TYR A 934 28.79 -44.95 30.73
CA TYR A 934 27.38 -45.33 30.90
C TYR A 934 27.19 -46.46 31.94
N VAL A 935 28.10 -47.43 32.05
CA VAL A 935 28.08 -48.44 33.14
C VAL A 935 28.26 -47.77 34.49
N SER A 936 29.23 -46.85 34.61
CA SER A 936 29.49 -46.12 35.86
C SER A 936 28.30 -45.29 36.32
N GLN A 937 27.54 -44.73 35.36
CA GLN A 937 26.29 -44.01 35.58
C GLN A 937 25.09 -44.94 35.81
N ARG A 938 25.28 -46.26 35.79
CA ARG A 938 24.23 -47.30 35.86
C ARG A 938 23.18 -47.21 34.74
N ARG A 939 23.56 -46.66 33.60
CA ARG A 939 22.73 -46.54 32.40
C ARG A 939 22.86 -47.75 31.47
N LEU A 940 23.96 -48.49 31.56
CA LEU A 940 24.23 -49.74 30.83
C LEU A 940 24.48 -50.90 31.81
N PRO A 941 23.87 -52.08 31.63
CA PRO A 941 24.18 -53.24 32.46
C PRO A 941 25.64 -53.69 32.31
N GLU A 942 26.33 -53.94 33.43
CA GLU A 942 27.73 -54.39 33.44
C GLU A 942 27.95 -55.69 32.64
N ALA A 943 26.93 -56.56 32.59
CA ALA A 943 26.97 -57.80 31.81
C ALA A 943 27.01 -57.55 30.30
N VAL A 944 26.31 -56.53 29.81
CA VAL A 944 26.33 -56.12 28.39
C VAL A 944 27.70 -55.58 28.03
N PHE A 945 28.27 -54.69 28.86
CA PHE A 945 29.62 -54.15 28.66
C PHE A 945 30.69 -55.26 28.62
N LYS A 946 30.68 -56.18 29.60
CA LYS A 946 31.63 -57.31 29.64
C LYS A 946 31.59 -58.17 28.38
N ARG A 947 30.41 -58.39 27.79
CA ARG A 947 30.27 -59.15 26.54
C ARG A 947 30.93 -58.41 25.36
N LEU A 948 30.77 -57.10 25.28
CA LEU A 948 31.37 -56.28 24.23
C LEU A 948 32.91 -56.19 24.38
N SER A 949 33.43 -56.05 25.61
CA SER A 949 34.88 -55.97 25.87
C SER A 949 35.64 -57.26 25.53
N VAL A 950 34.98 -58.42 25.60
CA VAL A 950 35.58 -59.71 25.19
C VAL A 950 35.92 -59.74 23.69
N HIS A 951 35.21 -58.96 22.86
CA HIS A 951 35.52 -58.83 21.43
C HIS A 951 36.74 -57.96 21.13
N GLN A 952 37.12 -57.02 22.03
CA GLN A 952 38.36 -56.24 21.91
C GLN A 952 39.59 -57.13 22.14
N GLY A 953 39.52 -58.04 23.12
CA GLY A 953 40.57 -59.02 23.40
C GLY A 953 40.75 -60.10 22.32
N LEU A 954 39.92 -60.10 21.27
CA LEU A 954 40.08 -60.94 20.08
C LEU A 954 40.72 -60.19 18.89
N ARG A 955 40.92 -58.87 19.00
CA ARG A 955 41.49 -58.01 17.96
C ARG A 955 42.97 -57.68 18.21
N ASP A 956 43.38 -57.63 19.47
CA ASP A 956 44.78 -57.69 19.94
C ASP A 956 45.35 -59.11 19.82
#